data_AF-A0A2A2K7D7-F1
#
_entry.id   AF-A0A2A2K7D7-F1
#
_cell.length_a   1.000
_cell.length_b   1.000
_cell.length_c   1.000
_cell.angle_alpha   90.00
_cell.angle_beta   90.00
_cell.angle_gamma   90.00
#
_symmetry.space_group_name_H-M   'P 1'
#
loop_
_entity.id
_entity.type
_entity.pdbx_description
1 polymer ?
#
loop_
_entity_poly.entity_id
_entity_poly.type
_entity_poly.pdbx_seq_one_letter_code
_entity_poly.pdbx_strand_id
1 'polypeptide(L)'
;MSLLLVMGIPASGKSTLCQMIAAASSHSAQTEVVEFDRVVGRRVEDFNAAEARNAFEQAIKLKMERFGANWQGLLIVDDIFYLQSMRRPFERAARRLGWRFAVAAVRCELSVAVQRNRRRPAESRVDETTIQRIFKEIAFPDDAIFLNDSGVDVDDVLRQVRSRPRLAATRHAEAEESRATKRREDEWEKMVRSCVGQLVAEGFDGKRIDGFWRQAATTAHRMEGFGSCGELTANRSKNTRDPQLIKKLQIGYKVVRRQASAKQREDRQVLEGYFQCRICLKELYKQWMKDGHMKALLDANQSLKGIRILQQQPVETIFSFICSANNHIQRISKMVNRLCVLYGKELETVEDSTEDAVVAEKHPYLKFDFPSLEQLSKHTDKMEETLRKEGFGYRAAYIRNTAIHLSKLGEEELLKWRSEEADSARQKLLELSGVGPKVADCIALMAMQKHEVVPVDTHVFEVTRKIYLPNLSGKSLNANLHKEIRNFYIEKFGPHAGWAQAVLFNAQLEEKTSKGKKRTAQPEKTERSLNLILGQEDPEGRDTKYTYRQICIVDGKPTILNGFDCKSQVAVARWQNSVNTTGWTFLEVETRDGFEPGVQAYAAGYLEGLLSHTVLTYHVQNAISDYCTNFTGYCGRMKAFLTDNQNWIKDKLATVARDDVYWGAVNRTFYQLSGLIDAYENRPYSPRITYEIHEILLMNWGGDFYDLEKKLNKTRDPAIDQTGGHCSGFVKIAPNNADLFISQVTMSGFQNMLRVLKLYKFAYEREFYPGYATTMASYPGLLYSSDDFALMTSGLAVIETTISVFNTSLFNQTKAVGQLPTWVRAIVSNQLARDAREWCKIYSKYNSGTYNNQWVVVDYNKFTPNKEVPDYGIMYVLEQMPGKIVYADLTWFLKKYSYFPSYNIPYFEEIRNISGFVGQADKLGDWFKWGSSPRAKIFDRDHHDVVDIDSLTKLMRYNDYTHDEFSRCKCSPPYSAEAGISARGDLNPANGTYEFPGQGHVNHGALDYKGTNSTMMKTLQFRSQGGPTWGSVPPFRWSNFDFVMEFSDLLGAVCLVFWLVLGFGIFFRGWFALRQPKAILWKFEKKNSVGTSERIQTEGAVKSESKKDERANEKKSNGSDKMKKKE
;
A
#
# COMPACT_ATOMS: atom_id res chain seq x y z
N MET A 1 3.63 24.49 44.01
CA MET A 1 3.33 23.75 42.76
C MET A 1 2.07 22.97 42.93
N SER A 2 0.96 23.66 42.73
CA SER A 2 -0.34 23.03 42.68
C SER A 2 -1.08 23.58 41.48
N LEU A 3 -1.71 22.69 40.72
CA LEU A 3 -2.74 23.02 39.74
C LEU A 3 -4.09 22.69 40.36
N LEU A 4 -4.96 23.71 40.45
CA LEU A 4 -6.33 23.56 40.91
C LEU A 4 -7.28 23.85 39.75
N LEU A 5 -8.06 22.84 39.35
CA LEU A 5 -9.19 23.05 38.45
C LEU A 5 -10.44 23.34 39.27
N VAL A 6 -11.16 24.41 38.96
CA VAL A 6 -12.46 24.71 39.58
C VAL A 6 -13.55 24.36 38.59
N MET A 7 -14.43 23.42 38.95
CA MET A 7 -15.47 22.87 38.08
C MET A 7 -16.89 23.06 38.64
N GLY A 8 -17.89 22.98 37.76
CA GLY A 8 -19.29 23.22 38.10
C GLY A 8 -20.08 23.84 36.95
N ILE A 9 -21.40 23.76 37.00
CA ILE A 9 -22.30 24.29 35.97
C ILE A 9 -22.16 25.81 35.79
N PRO A 10 -22.56 26.40 34.63
CA PRO A 10 -22.62 27.85 34.49
C PRO A 10 -23.43 28.49 35.62
N ALA A 11 -22.99 29.64 36.13
CA ALA A 11 -23.60 30.36 37.26
C ALA A 11 -23.62 29.65 38.63
N SER A 12 -22.84 28.57 38.81
CA SER A 12 -22.71 27.89 40.12
C SER A 12 -21.91 28.65 41.18
N GLY A 13 -21.14 29.68 40.81
CA GLY A 13 -20.28 30.42 41.75
C GLY A 13 -18.77 30.13 41.65
N LYS A 14 -18.34 29.34 40.64
CA LYS A 14 -16.91 29.02 40.40
C LYS A 14 -15.98 30.24 40.40
N SER A 15 -16.30 31.26 39.61
CA SER A 15 -15.43 32.43 39.46
C SER A 15 -15.31 33.21 40.79
N THR A 16 -16.39 33.26 41.57
CA THR A 16 -16.36 33.82 42.94
C THR A 16 -15.45 33.01 43.85
N LEU A 17 -15.51 31.67 43.79
CA LEU A 17 -14.60 30.80 44.52
C LEU A 17 -13.14 31.02 44.11
N CYS A 18 -12.84 31.10 42.81
CA CYS A 18 -11.49 31.38 42.33
C CYS A 18 -10.95 32.70 42.91
N GLN A 19 -11.78 33.75 42.97
CA GLN A 19 -11.44 35.04 43.56
C GLN A 19 -11.22 34.95 45.07
N MET A 20 -12.07 34.23 45.80
CA MET A 20 -11.91 34.01 47.24
C MET A 20 -10.62 33.25 47.57
N ILE A 21 -10.30 32.20 46.81
CA ILE A 21 -9.05 31.45 46.96
C ILE A 21 -7.85 32.34 46.64
N ALA A 22 -7.91 33.14 45.57
CA ALA A 22 -6.84 34.06 45.21
C ALA A 22 -6.62 35.14 46.30
N ALA A 23 -7.70 35.68 46.88
CA ALA A 23 -7.65 36.68 47.94
C ALA A 23 -7.11 36.11 49.26
N ALA A 24 -7.53 34.90 49.67
CA ALA A 24 -7.02 34.23 50.87
C ALA A 24 -5.55 33.77 50.71
N SER A 25 -5.15 33.41 49.49
CA SER A 25 -3.79 33.00 49.16
C SER A 25 -2.81 34.17 48.99
N SER A 26 -3.25 35.42 49.22
CA SER A 26 -2.46 36.66 49.07
C SER A 26 -1.20 36.73 49.95
N HIS A 27 -1.12 35.90 51.01
CA HIS A 27 0.09 35.75 51.82
C HIS A 27 1.15 34.81 51.19
N SER A 28 0.81 34.08 50.11
CA SER A 28 1.75 33.29 49.30
C SER A 28 1.95 33.97 47.94
N ALA A 29 3.16 34.49 47.69
CA ALA A 29 3.45 35.45 46.61
C ALA A 29 3.29 34.94 45.16
N GLN A 30 2.64 33.80 44.88
CA GLN A 30 2.57 33.20 43.54
C GLN A 30 1.22 32.47 43.26
N THR A 31 0.07 33.14 43.44
CA THR A 31 -1.23 32.60 42.98
C THR A 31 -1.65 33.24 41.66
N GLU A 32 -1.94 32.42 40.65
CA GLU A 32 -2.41 32.87 39.33
C GLU A 32 -3.78 32.26 39.00
N VAL A 33 -4.72 33.08 38.53
CA VAL A 33 -6.06 32.64 38.09
C VAL A 33 -6.18 32.83 36.58
N VAL A 34 -6.60 31.78 35.87
CA VAL A 34 -6.88 31.84 34.43
C VAL A 34 -8.30 31.38 34.15
N GLU A 35 -9.10 32.27 33.57
CA GLU A 35 -10.51 32.04 33.25
C GLU A 35 -10.67 31.78 31.75
N PHE A 36 -11.44 30.75 31.38
CA PHE A 36 -11.73 30.40 29.98
C PHE A 36 -12.20 31.61 29.16
N ASP A 37 -13.19 32.33 29.70
CA ASP A 37 -13.80 33.49 29.04
C ASP A 37 -12.83 34.65 28.81
N ARG A 38 -11.78 34.78 29.63
CA ARG A 38 -10.75 35.84 29.48
C ARG A 38 -9.72 35.50 28.41
N VAL A 39 -9.40 34.23 28.22
CA VAL A 39 -8.37 33.78 27.27
C VAL A 39 -8.91 33.74 25.85
N VAL A 40 -10.15 33.28 25.67
CA VAL A 40 -10.73 33.07 24.34
C VAL A 40 -11.24 34.37 23.71
N GLY A 41 -11.49 35.41 24.52
CA GLY A 41 -12.01 36.69 24.06
C GLY A 41 -13.48 36.58 23.64
N ARG A 42 -14.36 37.35 24.26
CA ARG A 42 -15.78 37.33 23.88
C ARG A 42 -16.01 38.18 22.63
N ARG A 43 -16.10 37.51 21.47
CA ARG A 43 -16.88 37.83 20.25
C ARG A 43 -16.18 37.23 19.03
N VAL A 44 -16.86 36.38 18.26
CA VAL A 44 -17.07 36.47 16.78
C VAL A 44 -18.22 35.50 16.45
N GLU A 45 -19.04 35.85 15.46
CA GLU A 45 -20.21 35.12 14.94
C GLU A 45 -19.89 33.72 14.35
N ASP A 46 -18.60 33.33 14.31
CA ASP A 46 -18.10 32.01 13.93
C ASP A 46 -17.41 31.30 15.12
N PHE A 47 -18.09 31.18 16.26
CA PHE A 47 -17.53 30.53 17.44
C PHE A 47 -17.48 28.99 17.30
N ASN A 48 -16.30 28.46 16.94
CA ASN A 48 -16.03 27.02 17.02
C ASN A 48 -15.56 26.65 18.45
N ALA A 49 -16.49 26.07 19.23
CA ALA A 49 -16.23 25.67 20.61
C ALA A 49 -15.08 24.66 20.78
N ALA A 50 -14.77 23.85 19.76
CA ALA A 50 -13.66 22.89 19.81
C ALA A 50 -12.30 23.58 19.62
N GLU A 51 -12.22 24.56 18.71
CA GLU A 51 -11.01 25.35 18.49
C GLU A 51 -10.71 26.27 19.67
N ALA A 52 -11.74 26.93 20.22
CA ALA A 52 -11.61 27.76 21.42
C ALA A 52 -11.10 26.97 22.64
N ARG A 53 -11.58 25.74 22.83
CA ARG A 53 -11.11 24.85 23.90
C ARG A 53 -9.69 24.37 23.67
N ASN A 54 -9.33 24.02 22.44
CA ASN A 54 -7.96 23.66 22.11
C ASN A 54 -7.01 24.85 22.37
N ALA A 55 -7.38 26.06 21.96
CA ALA A 55 -6.60 27.26 22.20
C ALA A 55 -6.42 27.55 23.70
N PHE A 56 -7.50 27.42 24.50
CA PHE A 56 -7.44 27.57 25.96
C PHE A 56 -6.53 26.53 26.61
N GLU A 57 -6.69 25.26 26.26
CA GLU A 57 -5.85 24.17 26.76
C GLU A 57 -4.37 24.41 26.44
N GLN A 58 -4.05 24.83 25.22
CA GLN A 58 -2.67 25.14 24.82
C GLN A 58 -2.12 26.35 25.59
N ALA A 59 -2.92 27.40 25.80
CA ALA A 59 -2.49 28.58 26.55
C ALA A 59 -2.13 28.25 28.00
N ILE A 60 -2.92 27.40 28.67
CA ILE A 60 -2.63 26.95 30.03
C ILE A 60 -1.38 26.06 30.07
N LYS A 61 -1.23 25.14 29.12
CA LYS A 61 -0.03 24.28 29.02
C LYS A 61 1.24 25.10 28.81
N LEU A 62 1.22 26.05 27.87
CA LEU A 62 2.33 27.00 27.64
C LEU A 62 2.65 27.80 28.91
N LYS A 63 1.64 28.24 29.66
CA LYS A 63 1.83 28.96 30.92
C LYS A 63 2.45 28.06 32.00
N MET A 64 1.98 26.81 32.14
CA MET A 64 2.57 25.82 33.05
C MET A 64 4.02 25.50 32.69
N GLU A 65 4.34 25.39 31.40
CA GLU A 65 5.71 25.17 30.90
C GLU A 65 6.62 26.37 31.19
N ARG A 66 6.11 27.61 31.06
CA ARG A 66 6.84 28.83 31.44
C ARG A 66 7.16 28.89 32.93
N PHE A 67 6.22 28.47 33.79
CA PHE A 67 6.48 28.37 35.24
C PHE A 67 7.51 27.27 35.54
N GLY A 68 7.44 26.15 34.82
CA GLY A 68 8.41 25.07 34.91
C GLY A 68 8.32 24.27 36.22
N ALA A 69 9.29 23.36 36.43
CA ALA A 69 9.29 22.43 37.56
C ALA A 69 9.73 23.05 38.90
N ASN A 70 10.19 24.31 38.93
CA ASN A 70 10.74 24.96 40.12
C ASN A 70 9.85 26.07 40.71
N TRP A 71 8.74 26.41 40.05
CA TRP A 71 7.81 27.47 40.48
C TRP A 71 7.14 27.13 41.82
N GLN A 72 7.01 28.05 42.78
CA GLN A 72 6.45 27.73 44.10
C GLN A 72 5.05 28.33 44.34
N GLY A 73 4.18 28.25 43.33
CA GLY A 73 2.84 28.83 43.38
C GLY A 73 1.65 27.86 43.26
N LEU A 74 0.45 28.47 43.17
CA LEU A 74 -0.86 27.85 42.93
C LEU A 74 -1.46 28.42 41.63
N LEU A 75 -1.65 27.57 40.62
CA LEU A 75 -2.33 27.93 39.38
C LEU A 75 -3.78 27.46 39.46
N ILE A 76 -4.72 28.38 39.35
CA ILE A 76 -6.16 28.13 39.40
C ILE A 76 -6.72 28.30 37.98
N VAL A 77 -7.44 27.29 37.49
CA VAL A 77 -8.07 27.33 36.17
C VAL A 77 -9.59 27.25 36.35
N ASP A 78 -10.29 28.28 35.88
CA ASP A 78 -11.76 28.39 35.92
C ASP A 78 -12.34 28.05 34.54
N ASP A 79 -13.04 26.90 34.48
CA ASP A 79 -13.87 26.49 33.36
C ASP A 79 -14.99 25.57 33.89
N ILE A 80 -15.92 25.16 33.03
CA ILE A 80 -17.03 24.29 33.38
C ILE A 80 -16.52 22.89 33.78
N PHE A 81 -15.52 22.38 33.06
CA PHE A 81 -14.86 21.07 33.29
C PHE A 81 -15.84 19.92 33.58
N TYR A 82 -17.00 19.89 32.95
CA TYR A 82 -18.07 18.93 33.28
C TYR A 82 -17.76 17.51 32.84
N LEU A 83 -16.91 17.32 31.82
CA LEU A 83 -16.47 16.01 31.35
C LEU A 83 -15.07 15.65 31.86
N GLN A 84 -14.83 14.37 32.15
CA GLN A 84 -13.51 13.88 32.54
C GLN A 84 -12.44 14.16 31.46
N SER A 85 -12.82 14.11 30.18
CA SER A 85 -11.94 14.44 29.04
C SER A 85 -11.43 15.88 29.05
N MET A 86 -12.17 16.82 29.64
CA MET A 86 -11.75 18.22 29.77
C MET A 86 -10.70 18.41 30.87
N ARG A 87 -10.61 17.50 31.85
CA ARG A 87 -9.70 17.61 33.01
C ARG A 87 -8.38 16.85 32.81
N ARG A 88 -8.43 15.69 32.13
CA ARG A 88 -7.26 14.82 31.89
C ARG A 88 -6.05 15.53 31.26
N PRO A 89 -6.18 16.48 30.31
CA PRO A 89 -5.03 17.18 29.75
C PRO A 89 -4.24 17.98 30.79
N PHE A 90 -4.94 18.61 31.72
CA PHE A 90 -4.37 19.42 32.81
C PHE A 90 -3.70 18.54 33.86
N GLU A 91 -4.33 17.42 34.22
CA GLU A 91 -3.74 16.42 35.11
C GLU A 91 -2.44 15.84 34.53
N ARG A 92 -2.43 15.50 33.23
CA ARG A 92 -1.23 15.03 32.52
C ARG A 92 -0.12 16.09 32.49
N ALA A 93 -0.48 17.35 32.26
CA ALA A 93 0.48 18.46 32.30
C ALA A 93 1.06 18.65 33.71
N ALA A 94 0.22 18.60 34.75
CA ALA A 94 0.68 18.65 36.14
C ALA A 94 1.60 17.46 36.47
N ARG A 95 1.28 16.26 35.98
CA ARG A 95 2.11 15.06 36.12
C ARG A 95 3.48 15.22 35.49
N ARG A 96 3.54 15.71 34.25
CA ARG A 96 4.79 15.97 33.52
C ARG A 96 5.72 16.90 34.30
N LEU A 97 5.16 17.94 34.93
CA LEU A 97 5.92 18.93 35.69
C LEU A 97 6.16 18.53 37.16
N GLY A 98 5.60 17.41 37.61
CA GLY A 98 5.66 16.98 39.00
C GLY A 98 4.86 17.86 39.98
N TRP A 99 3.83 18.54 39.49
CA TRP A 99 2.96 19.40 40.29
C TRP A 99 1.92 18.58 41.04
N ARG A 100 1.42 19.12 42.15
CA ARG A 100 0.20 18.61 42.80
C ARG A 100 -0.99 18.95 41.91
N PHE A 101 -1.97 18.06 41.84
CA PHE A 101 -3.19 18.25 41.07
C PHE A 101 -4.40 18.07 41.97
N ALA A 102 -5.36 18.98 41.86
CA ALA A 102 -6.63 18.91 42.59
C ALA A 102 -7.77 19.47 41.74
N VAL A 103 -8.98 18.99 42.01
CA VAL A 103 -10.22 19.49 41.41
C VAL A 103 -11.15 19.93 42.53
N ALA A 104 -11.61 21.19 42.50
CA ALA A 104 -12.66 21.70 43.37
C ALA A 104 -13.99 21.75 42.61
N ALA A 105 -15.01 21.09 43.14
CA ALA A 105 -16.32 20.97 42.51
C ALA A 105 -17.37 21.79 43.26
N VAL A 106 -17.86 22.86 42.61
CA VAL A 106 -18.93 23.72 43.16
C VAL A 106 -20.29 23.12 42.81
N ARG A 107 -20.93 22.47 43.79
CA ARG A 107 -22.29 21.94 43.67
C ARG A 107 -23.28 23.06 43.90
N CYS A 108 -24.19 23.23 42.94
CA CYS A 108 -25.21 24.28 42.96
C CYS A 108 -26.49 23.69 42.38
N GLU A 109 -27.62 23.97 43.03
CA GLU A 109 -28.93 23.56 42.55
C GLU A 109 -29.22 24.17 41.17
N LEU A 110 -29.80 23.37 40.27
CA LEU A 110 -30.06 23.81 38.89
C LEU A 110 -30.97 25.06 38.85
N SER A 111 -31.97 25.12 39.72
CA SER A 111 -32.89 26.26 39.85
C SER A 111 -32.15 27.54 40.28
N VAL A 112 -31.21 27.42 41.20
CA VAL A 112 -30.36 28.52 41.71
C VAL A 112 -29.41 29.00 40.61
N ALA A 113 -28.76 28.08 39.89
CA ALA A 113 -27.87 28.41 38.78
C ALA A 113 -28.61 29.11 37.63
N VAL A 114 -29.81 28.64 37.27
CA VAL A 114 -30.66 29.29 36.26
C VAL A 114 -31.07 30.70 36.71
N GLN A 115 -31.48 30.88 37.97
CA GLN A 115 -31.83 32.20 38.50
C GLN A 115 -30.62 33.16 38.52
N ARG A 116 -29.44 32.68 38.95
CA ARG A 116 -28.19 33.44 38.91
C ARG A 116 -27.78 33.78 37.47
N ASN A 117 -28.00 32.88 36.51
CA ASN A 117 -27.72 33.11 35.09
C ASN A 117 -28.63 34.17 34.46
N ARG A 118 -29.92 34.24 34.84
CA ARG A 118 -30.85 35.30 34.39
C ARG A 118 -30.41 36.70 34.81
N ARG A 119 -29.77 36.82 35.98
CA ARG A 119 -29.24 38.09 36.52
C ARG A 119 -27.92 38.53 35.88
N ARG A 120 -27.29 37.71 35.04
CA ARG A 120 -26.08 38.08 34.31
C ARG A 120 -26.41 39.08 33.19
N PRO A 121 -25.45 39.97 32.83
CA PRO A 121 -25.55 40.78 31.61
C PRO A 121 -25.87 39.91 30.39
N ALA A 122 -26.61 40.45 29.42
CA ALA A 122 -27.12 39.67 28.27
C ALA A 122 -25.98 38.96 27.50
N GLU A 123 -24.85 39.63 27.34
CA GLU A 123 -23.62 39.18 26.72
C GLU A 123 -22.84 38.12 27.53
N SER A 124 -23.26 37.84 28.76
CA SER A 124 -22.64 36.85 29.68
C SER A 124 -23.59 35.71 30.03
N ARG A 125 -24.80 35.72 29.48
CA ARG A 125 -25.85 34.75 29.77
C ARG A 125 -25.63 33.51 28.93
N VAL A 126 -25.57 32.35 29.58
CA VAL A 126 -25.52 31.05 28.89
C VAL A 126 -26.95 30.58 28.65
N ASP A 127 -27.21 29.98 27.50
CA ASP A 127 -28.55 29.45 27.19
C ASP A 127 -29.02 28.43 28.25
N GLU A 128 -30.27 28.53 28.68
CA GLU A 128 -30.81 27.70 29.76
C GLU A 128 -30.81 26.20 29.40
N THR A 129 -31.06 25.85 28.13
CA THR A 129 -31.00 24.45 27.68
C THR A 129 -29.58 23.90 27.74
N THR A 130 -28.58 24.75 27.50
CA THR A 130 -27.17 24.40 27.66
C THR A 130 -26.80 24.14 29.13
N ILE A 131 -27.31 24.95 30.06
CA ILE A 131 -27.09 24.73 31.51
C ILE A 131 -27.72 23.41 31.96
N GLN A 132 -28.95 23.13 31.51
CA GLN A 132 -29.65 21.88 31.82
C GLN A 132 -28.92 20.65 31.26
N ARG A 133 -28.42 20.73 30.02
CA ARG A 133 -27.62 19.66 29.42
C ARG A 133 -26.36 19.39 30.24
N ILE A 134 -25.59 20.44 30.55
CA ILE A 134 -24.36 20.32 31.34
C ILE A 134 -24.66 19.76 32.73
N PHE A 135 -25.77 20.15 33.37
CA PHE A 135 -26.18 19.62 34.66
C PHE A 135 -26.47 18.11 34.62
N LYS A 136 -27.04 17.60 33.52
CA LYS A 136 -27.27 16.16 33.33
C LYS A 136 -25.99 15.38 33.04
N GLU A 137 -25.03 16.01 32.36
CA GLU A 137 -23.81 15.37 31.86
C GLU A 137 -22.60 15.55 32.78
N ILE A 138 -22.69 16.37 33.84
CA ILE A 138 -21.55 16.67 34.70
C ILE A 138 -21.08 15.42 35.46
N ALA A 139 -19.85 15.01 35.18
CA ALA A 139 -19.17 13.90 35.82
C ALA A 139 -18.16 14.44 36.84
N PHE A 140 -18.47 14.29 38.13
CA PHE A 140 -17.58 14.68 39.21
C PHE A 140 -16.51 13.60 39.47
N PRO A 141 -15.22 13.95 39.66
CA PRO A 141 -14.21 13.02 40.16
C PRO A 141 -14.54 12.55 41.58
N ASP A 142 -14.29 11.28 41.88
CA ASP A 142 -14.50 10.71 43.23
C ASP A 142 -13.62 11.39 44.29
N ASP A 143 -12.46 11.90 43.89
CA ASP A 143 -11.51 12.59 44.74
C ASP A 143 -11.63 14.12 44.69
N ALA A 144 -12.72 14.68 44.14
CA ALA A 144 -12.91 16.12 44.09
C ALA A 144 -13.15 16.74 45.48
N ILE A 145 -12.69 17.97 45.67
CA ILE A 145 -13.03 18.80 46.84
C ILE A 145 -14.42 19.36 46.60
N PHE A 146 -15.44 18.76 47.23
CA PHE A 146 -16.84 19.14 47.04
C PHE A 146 -17.23 20.33 47.91
N LEU A 147 -17.79 21.36 47.27
CA LEU A 147 -18.23 22.59 47.92
C LEU A 147 -19.73 22.78 47.67
N ASN A 148 -20.50 22.92 48.74
CA ASN A 148 -21.94 23.18 48.70
C ASN A 148 -22.22 24.69 48.83
N ASP A 149 -23.40 25.15 48.42
CA ASP A 149 -23.82 26.57 48.47
C ASP A 149 -23.81 27.17 49.91
N SER A 150 -23.69 26.35 50.96
CA SER A 150 -23.69 26.75 52.38
C SER A 150 -22.30 27.10 52.92
N GLY A 151 -21.72 28.22 52.45
CA GLY A 151 -20.48 28.79 52.96
C GLY A 151 -19.21 28.00 52.62
N VAL A 152 -18.28 28.62 51.90
CA VAL A 152 -17.00 27.97 51.52
C VAL A 152 -15.91 28.31 52.54
N ASP A 153 -15.38 27.30 53.22
CA ASP A 153 -14.13 27.40 53.99
C ASP A 153 -12.93 27.31 53.02
N VAL A 154 -12.37 28.47 52.69
CA VAL A 154 -11.26 28.58 51.73
C VAL A 154 -9.97 27.98 52.29
N ASP A 155 -9.77 28.05 53.62
CA ASP A 155 -8.57 27.51 54.25
C ASP A 155 -8.56 25.99 54.22
N ASP A 156 -9.73 25.35 54.34
CA ASP A 156 -9.85 23.90 54.17
C ASP A 156 -9.56 23.46 52.73
N VAL A 157 -10.07 24.18 51.71
CA VAL A 157 -9.75 23.92 50.30
C VAL A 157 -8.23 24.00 50.06
N LEU A 158 -7.58 25.04 50.57
CA LEU A 158 -6.13 25.20 50.44
C LEU A 158 -5.35 24.10 51.17
N ARG A 159 -5.82 23.67 52.36
CA ARG A 159 -5.22 22.55 53.11
C ARG A 159 -5.31 21.25 52.31
N GLN A 160 -6.47 20.96 51.72
CA GLN A 160 -6.68 19.77 50.90
C GLN A 160 -5.87 19.78 49.60
N VAL A 161 -5.67 20.95 48.97
CA VAL A 161 -4.79 21.07 47.80
C VAL A 161 -3.32 20.84 48.17
N ARG A 162 -2.90 21.34 49.34
CA ARG A 162 -1.52 21.20 49.83
C ARG A 162 -1.19 19.79 50.31
N SER A 163 -2.17 19.05 50.82
CA SER A 163 -1.99 17.66 51.27
C SER A 163 -1.88 16.65 50.13
N ARG A 164 -2.23 17.01 48.89
CA ARG A 164 -2.09 16.11 47.73
C ARG A 164 -0.63 15.74 47.47
N PRO A 165 -0.33 14.48 47.12
CA PRO A 165 1.01 14.07 46.73
C PRO A 165 1.43 14.76 45.42
N ARG A 166 2.74 14.97 45.25
CA ARG A 166 3.28 15.41 43.95
C ARG A 166 3.22 14.24 42.97
N LEU A 167 2.84 14.53 41.74
CA LEU A 167 2.80 13.55 40.66
C LEU A 167 4.23 13.27 40.14
N ALA A 168 4.51 12.08 39.59
CA ALA A 168 5.84 11.71 39.10
C ALA A 168 6.16 12.35 37.73
N ALA A 169 7.29 13.06 37.62
CA ALA A 169 7.70 13.79 36.41
C ALA A 169 8.43 12.90 35.38
N THR A 170 8.13 13.07 34.08
CA THR A 170 8.80 12.40 32.95
C THR A 170 9.68 13.41 32.17
N ARG A 171 10.97 13.09 31.98
CA ARG A 171 11.98 13.96 31.35
C ARG A 171 11.95 13.87 29.80
N HIS A 172 11.35 14.83 29.10
CA HIS A 172 11.52 15.05 27.65
C HIS A 172 11.14 16.50 27.26
N ALA A 173 12.11 17.33 26.83
CA ALA A 173 11.82 18.72 26.40
C ALA A 173 12.68 19.29 25.24
N GLU A 174 13.69 18.61 24.70
CA GLU A 174 14.62 19.26 23.73
C GLU A 174 14.37 18.90 22.24
N ALA A 175 13.38 18.07 21.90
CA ALA A 175 13.29 17.45 20.56
C ALA A 175 12.39 18.16 19.53
N GLU A 176 11.67 19.23 19.87
CA GLU A 176 10.62 19.81 19.00
C GLU A 176 11.09 20.90 18.02
N GLU A 177 12.20 21.59 18.29
CA GLU A 177 12.63 22.73 17.45
C GLU A 177 13.17 22.29 16.07
N SER A 178 13.69 21.05 15.97
CA SER A 178 14.24 20.47 14.73
C SER A 178 13.16 20.09 13.68
N ARG A 179 11.91 19.85 14.10
CA ARG A 179 10.83 19.38 13.21
C ARG A 179 10.18 20.50 12.40
N ALA A 180 10.33 21.76 12.80
CA ALA A 180 9.70 22.91 12.16
C ALA A 180 10.37 23.33 10.83
N THR A 181 11.66 23.04 10.66
CA THR A 181 12.46 23.51 9.52
C THR A 181 12.22 22.65 8.26
N LYS A 182 12.07 21.33 8.43
CA LYS A 182 11.93 20.37 7.32
C LYS A 182 10.58 20.46 6.59
N ARG A 183 9.54 20.96 7.27
CA ARG A 183 8.20 21.15 6.70
C ARG A 183 8.11 22.32 5.70
N ARG A 184 9.05 23.28 5.76
CA ARG A 184 9.06 24.46 4.87
C ARG A 184 9.73 24.22 3.52
N GLU A 185 10.56 23.17 3.39
CA GLU A 185 11.31 22.89 2.15
C GLU A 185 10.47 22.13 1.10
N ASP A 186 9.61 21.20 1.54
CA ASP A 186 8.78 20.37 0.64
C ASP A 186 7.61 21.14 -0.01
N GLU A 187 7.10 22.19 0.65
CA GLU A 187 6.04 23.05 0.08
C GLU A 187 6.58 24.00 -1.00
N TRP A 188 7.85 24.40 -0.90
CA TRP A 188 8.50 25.31 -1.83
C TRP A 188 8.75 24.67 -3.21
N GLU A 189 9.13 23.39 -3.26
CA GLU A 189 9.46 22.70 -4.52
C GLU A 189 8.22 22.46 -5.41
N LYS A 190 7.06 22.21 -4.79
CA LYS A 190 5.78 22.06 -5.50
C LYS A 190 5.30 23.38 -6.11
N MET A 191 5.48 24.49 -5.39
CA MET A 191 5.08 25.81 -5.85
C MET A 191 5.91 26.26 -7.08
N VAL A 192 7.23 25.98 -7.07
CA VAL A 192 8.15 26.34 -8.17
C VAL A 192 7.80 25.63 -9.49
N ARG A 193 7.42 24.35 -9.44
CA ARG A 193 7.07 23.58 -10.66
C ARG A 193 5.76 24.06 -11.30
N SER A 194 4.79 24.46 -10.49
CA SER A 194 3.51 24.99 -10.97
C SER A 194 3.67 26.36 -11.63
N CYS A 195 4.45 27.26 -11.03
CA CYS A 195 4.70 28.59 -11.59
C CYS A 195 5.53 28.56 -12.89
N VAL A 196 6.51 27.66 -13.00
CA VAL A 196 7.31 27.51 -14.24
C VAL A 196 6.46 26.96 -15.39
N GLY A 197 5.48 26.10 -15.12
CA GLY A 197 4.52 25.62 -16.11
C GLY A 197 3.69 26.76 -16.70
N GLN A 198 2.96 27.50 -15.86
CA GLN A 198 2.08 28.59 -16.30
C GLN A 198 2.79 29.67 -17.11
N LEU A 199 4.02 30.04 -16.74
CA LEU A 199 4.76 31.10 -17.44
C LEU A 199 5.27 30.68 -18.82
N VAL A 200 5.58 29.39 -19.02
CA VAL A 200 5.94 28.83 -20.33
C VAL A 200 4.72 28.79 -21.27
N ALA A 201 3.51 28.65 -20.73
CA ALA A 201 2.26 28.68 -21.49
C ALA A 201 1.94 30.05 -22.11
N GLU A 202 2.25 31.11 -21.39
CA GLU A 202 1.95 32.50 -21.75
C GLU A 202 3.06 33.13 -22.64
N GLY A 203 4.02 32.31 -23.09
CA GLY A 203 5.06 32.72 -24.03
C GLY A 203 6.25 33.45 -23.40
N PHE A 204 6.38 33.41 -22.07
CA PHE A 204 7.52 33.98 -21.36
C PHE A 204 8.73 33.03 -21.43
N ASP A 205 9.88 33.52 -21.86
CA ASP A 205 11.14 32.82 -21.64
C ASP A 205 11.69 33.11 -20.23
N GLY A 206 12.71 32.35 -19.82
CA GLY A 206 13.28 32.42 -18.47
C GLY A 206 13.77 33.81 -18.01
N LYS A 207 13.93 34.80 -18.90
CA LYS A 207 14.25 36.18 -18.51
C LYS A 207 13.03 36.96 -18.03
N ARG A 208 11.85 36.76 -18.64
CA ARG A 208 10.63 37.46 -18.19
C ARG A 208 10.01 36.80 -16.97
N ILE A 209 10.30 35.52 -16.71
CA ILE A 209 9.94 34.85 -15.46
C ILE A 209 10.63 35.54 -14.27
N ASP A 210 11.92 35.87 -14.37
CA ASP A 210 12.64 36.65 -13.34
C ASP A 210 12.12 38.11 -13.25
N GLY A 211 11.69 38.69 -14.37
CA GLY A 211 11.03 40.00 -14.40
C GLY A 211 9.65 40.02 -13.72
N PHE A 212 8.81 39.00 -13.94
CA PHE A 212 7.47 38.86 -13.35
C PHE A 212 7.54 38.77 -11.83
N TRP A 213 8.53 38.04 -11.30
CA TRP A 213 8.82 37.95 -9.87
C TRP A 213 9.36 39.27 -9.26
N ARG A 214 9.91 40.18 -10.08
CA ARG A 214 10.34 41.51 -9.63
C ARG A 214 9.30 42.62 -9.84
N GLN A 215 8.38 42.47 -10.80
CA GLN A 215 7.41 43.51 -11.19
C GLN A 215 6.00 43.33 -10.61
N ALA A 216 5.62 42.14 -10.13
CA ALA A 216 4.39 41.95 -9.34
C ALA A 216 4.39 42.72 -8.00
N ALA A 217 5.53 43.34 -7.64
CA ALA A 217 5.66 44.27 -6.51
C ALA A 217 5.26 45.72 -6.84
N THR A 218 5.04 46.12 -8.10
CA THR A 218 4.68 47.51 -8.45
C THR A 218 4.00 47.63 -9.84
N THR A 219 2.66 47.58 -9.84
CA THR A 219 1.70 48.32 -10.70
C THR A 219 1.66 48.10 -12.24
N ALA A 220 0.44 48.28 -12.79
CA ALA A 220 -0.13 47.94 -14.09
C ALA A 220 0.44 48.54 -15.40
N HIS A 221 0.06 47.88 -16.50
CA HIS A 221 -0.04 48.26 -17.94
C HIS A 221 1.06 47.86 -18.96
N ARG A 222 0.53 47.25 -20.06
CA ARG A 222 0.98 47.16 -21.48
C ARG A 222 2.12 46.21 -21.92
N MET A 223 1.68 45.12 -22.55
CA MET A 223 1.98 44.56 -23.89
C MET A 223 3.39 44.58 -24.56
N GLU A 224 3.63 43.45 -25.26
CA GLU A 224 4.35 43.23 -26.55
C GLU A 224 5.82 42.72 -26.60
N GLY A 225 6.11 41.89 -27.63
CA GLY A 225 7.45 41.70 -28.21
C GLY A 225 8.10 40.30 -28.14
N PHE A 226 8.40 39.72 -29.32
CA PHE A 226 9.00 38.41 -29.67
C PHE A 226 10.53 38.23 -29.36
N GLY A 227 11.02 36.96 -29.30
CA GLY A 227 12.25 36.54 -30.03
C GLY A 227 13.37 35.66 -29.37
N SER A 228 13.49 34.40 -29.86
CA SER A 228 14.72 33.58 -30.08
C SER A 228 15.20 32.47 -29.09
N CYS A 229 15.63 31.34 -29.71
CA CYS A 229 16.09 30.04 -29.18
C CYS A 229 17.53 30.06 -28.58
N GLY A 230 17.82 29.18 -27.60
CA GLY A 230 19.12 29.11 -26.88
C GLY A 230 19.96 27.83 -27.05
N GLU A 231 21.29 28.00 -27.06
CA GLU A 231 22.39 27.00 -27.16
C GLU A 231 22.90 26.46 -25.78
N LEU A 232 23.58 25.30 -25.77
CA LEU A 232 24.28 24.69 -24.62
C LEU A 232 25.77 25.07 -24.56
N THR A 233 26.43 25.21 -23.40
CA THR A 233 27.90 25.45 -23.30
C THR A 233 28.57 24.67 -22.15
N ALA A 234 29.83 24.26 -22.35
CA ALA A 234 30.64 23.44 -21.43
C ALA A 234 31.66 24.31 -20.64
N ASN A 235 31.89 24.00 -19.36
CA ASN A 235 32.76 24.79 -18.48
C ASN A 235 34.26 24.45 -18.67
N ARG A 236 35.09 25.47 -18.95
CA ARG A 236 36.55 25.47 -18.74
C ARG A 236 36.88 26.39 -17.56
N SER A 237 37.82 25.97 -16.71
CA SER A 237 38.26 26.77 -15.57
C SER A 237 39.27 27.87 -15.98
N LYS A 238 39.08 29.02 -15.32
CA LYS A 238 40.02 30.11 -14.99
C LYS A 238 40.38 31.15 -16.06
N ASN A 239 40.06 32.39 -15.65
CA ASN A 239 40.57 33.71 -16.07
C ASN A 239 40.20 34.25 -17.45
N THR A 240 39.09 34.99 -17.50
CA THR A 240 38.98 36.26 -18.23
C THR A 240 37.92 37.15 -17.56
N ARG A 241 38.32 38.38 -17.19
CA ARG A 241 37.45 39.45 -16.69
C ARG A 241 36.97 40.28 -17.88
N ASP A 242 35.73 40.10 -18.33
CA ASP A 242 35.00 41.09 -19.12
C ASP A 242 33.48 40.95 -18.86
N PRO A 243 32.78 41.96 -18.31
CA PRO A 243 31.37 41.85 -17.95
C PRO A 243 30.35 41.89 -19.11
N GLN A 244 30.76 42.08 -20.38
CA GLN A 244 29.78 42.27 -21.47
C GLN A 244 29.56 41.09 -22.43
N LEU A 245 30.26 39.96 -22.30
CA LEU A 245 29.99 38.79 -23.15
C LEU A 245 29.58 37.56 -22.33
N ILE A 246 28.37 37.04 -22.64
CA ILE A 246 27.80 35.74 -22.24
C ILE A 246 27.11 35.71 -20.85
N LYS A 247 25.82 36.08 -20.82
CA LYS A 247 24.84 35.58 -19.82
C LYS A 247 23.71 34.82 -20.52
N LYS A 248 24.03 33.62 -21.02
CA LYS A 248 23.09 32.56 -21.42
C LYS A 248 23.03 31.53 -20.28
N LEU A 249 21.83 31.08 -19.91
CA LEU A 249 21.61 29.95 -18.99
C LEU A 249 22.35 28.70 -19.52
N GLN A 250 23.23 28.11 -18.72
CA GLN A 250 23.96 26.88 -19.07
C GLN A 250 23.37 25.68 -18.32
N ILE A 251 22.94 24.65 -19.06
CA ILE A 251 22.80 23.30 -18.49
C ILE A 251 24.22 22.71 -18.42
N GLY A 252 24.71 22.48 -17.20
CA GLY A 252 26.02 21.87 -16.99
C GLY A 252 25.95 20.34 -17.07
N TYR A 253 26.94 19.73 -17.71
CA TYR A 253 27.20 18.29 -17.69
C TYR A 253 28.60 18.02 -17.13
N LYS A 254 28.79 16.87 -16.46
CA LYS A 254 30.08 16.34 -16.00
C LYS A 254 30.33 15.00 -16.68
N VAL A 255 31.49 14.77 -17.29
CA VAL A 255 31.88 13.44 -17.79
C VAL A 255 32.37 12.57 -16.64
N VAL A 256 31.81 11.37 -16.50
CA VAL A 256 32.15 10.39 -15.47
C VAL A 256 33.12 9.33 -16.00
N ARG A 257 32.93 8.86 -17.23
CA ARG A 257 33.76 7.83 -17.89
C ARG A 257 33.86 8.09 -19.39
N ARG A 258 34.97 7.68 -20.01
CA ARG A 258 35.16 7.76 -21.47
C ARG A 258 36.00 6.61 -21.99
N GLN A 259 35.93 6.35 -23.29
CA GLN A 259 36.96 5.54 -23.95
C GLN A 259 38.28 6.31 -24.02
N ALA A 260 39.42 5.61 -23.91
CA ALA A 260 40.77 6.20 -24.01
C ALA A 260 40.98 7.05 -25.29
N SER A 261 40.29 6.70 -26.38
CA SER A 261 40.35 7.38 -27.67
C SER A 261 39.49 8.66 -27.77
N ALA A 262 38.65 8.96 -26.77
CA ALA A 262 37.67 10.05 -26.81
C ALA A 262 38.23 11.40 -26.32
N LYS A 263 38.20 12.43 -27.19
CA LYS A 263 38.70 13.78 -26.89
C LYS A 263 37.61 14.66 -26.27
N GLN A 264 37.94 15.34 -25.17
CA GLN A 264 37.03 16.21 -24.37
C GLN A 264 36.35 17.37 -25.16
N ARG A 265 36.87 17.71 -26.34
CA ARG A 265 36.35 18.82 -27.16
C ARG A 265 35.11 18.45 -28.00
N GLU A 266 34.74 17.18 -28.04
CA GLU A 266 33.68 16.65 -28.93
C GLU A 266 32.36 16.41 -28.17
N ASP A 267 32.44 16.33 -26.85
CA ASP A 267 31.41 16.25 -25.81
C ASP A 267 30.10 17.00 -26.14
N ARG A 268 30.20 18.31 -26.39
CA ARG A 268 29.05 19.17 -26.72
C ARG A 268 28.40 18.79 -28.05
N GLN A 269 29.19 18.51 -29.07
CA GLN A 269 28.68 18.19 -30.41
C GLN A 269 27.95 16.84 -30.40
N VAL A 270 28.46 15.87 -29.63
CA VAL A 270 27.82 14.58 -29.39
C VAL A 270 26.46 14.75 -28.73
N LEU A 271 26.37 15.57 -27.68
CA LEU A 271 25.14 15.88 -26.96
C LEU A 271 24.11 16.61 -27.84
N GLU A 272 24.55 17.63 -28.58
CA GLU A 272 23.68 18.40 -29.48
C GLU A 272 23.13 17.55 -30.63
N GLY A 273 23.94 16.61 -31.15
CA GLY A 273 23.50 15.61 -32.12
C GLY A 273 22.50 14.63 -31.52
N TYR A 274 22.85 13.98 -30.40
CA TYR A 274 22.01 12.98 -29.75
C TYR A 274 20.62 13.51 -29.37
N PHE A 275 20.55 14.71 -28.78
CA PHE A 275 19.27 15.35 -28.44
C PHE A 275 18.62 16.08 -29.62
N GLN A 276 19.25 16.05 -30.80
CA GLN A 276 18.77 16.71 -32.01
C GLN A 276 18.44 18.19 -31.78
N CYS A 277 19.29 18.88 -31.01
CA CYS A 277 19.07 20.26 -30.56
C CYS A 277 18.92 21.26 -31.72
N ARG A 278 19.41 20.90 -32.91
CA ARG A 278 19.34 21.71 -34.14
C ARG A 278 17.92 21.79 -34.72
N ILE A 279 17.02 20.87 -34.35
CA ILE A 279 15.63 20.88 -34.79
C ILE A 279 14.81 21.78 -33.86
N CYS A 280 14.15 22.79 -34.45
CA CYS A 280 13.34 23.77 -33.73
C CYS A 280 11.95 23.19 -33.39
N LEU A 281 11.80 22.70 -32.16
CA LEU A 281 10.52 22.16 -31.68
C LEU A 281 9.36 23.17 -31.78
N LYS A 282 9.63 24.47 -31.59
CA LYS A 282 8.59 25.51 -31.63
C LYS A 282 7.88 25.54 -32.99
N GLU A 283 8.64 25.45 -34.08
CA GLU A 283 8.07 25.42 -35.43
C GLU A 283 7.31 24.11 -35.68
N LEU A 284 7.81 22.97 -35.16
CA LEU A 284 7.11 21.69 -35.25
C LEU A 284 5.76 21.71 -34.51
N TYR A 285 5.71 22.19 -33.27
CA TYR A 285 4.45 22.32 -32.53
C TYR A 285 3.51 23.31 -33.22
N LYS A 286 4.01 24.42 -33.77
CA LYS A 286 3.20 25.36 -34.56
C LYS A 286 2.56 24.68 -35.77
N GLN A 287 3.29 23.80 -36.44
CA GLN A 287 2.77 22.99 -37.54
C GLN A 287 1.73 21.96 -37.06
N TRP A 288 2.02 21.20 -35.99
CA TRP A 288 1.15 20.12 -35.52
C TRP A 288 -0.14 20.63 -34.84
N MET A 289 -0.12 21.81 -34.22
CA MET A 289 -1.31 22.47 -33.64
C MET A 289 -2.34 22.94 -34.69
N LYS A 290 -2.06 22.76 -35.99
CA LYS A 290 -3.09 22.91 -37.04
C LYS A 290 -4.14 21.80 -36.96
N ASP A 291 -3.80 20.64 -36.40
CA ASP A 291 -4.77 19.59 -36.08
C ASP A 291 -5.53 19.93 -34.79
N GLY A 292 -6.87 19.90 -34.85
CA GLY A 292 -7.72 20.29 -33.73
C GLY A 292 -7.53 19.41 -32.49
N HIS A 293 -7.27 18.10 -32.67
CA HIS A 293 -7.04 17.19 -31.55
C HIS A 293 -5.66 17.42 -30.91
N MET A 294 -4.60 17.52 -31.71
CA MET A 294 -3.26 17.86 -31.22
C MET A 294 -3.24 19.21 -30.47
N LYS A 295 -3.93 20.23 -31.01
CA LYS A 295 -4.07 21.53 -30.34
C LYS A 295 -4.74 21.39 -28.97
N ALA A 296 -5.89 20.70 -28.93
CA ALA A 296 -6.60 20.49 -27.68
C ALA A 296 -5.75 19.77 -26.62
N LEU A 297 -4.96 18.76 -27.03
CA LEU A 297 -4.05 18.04 -26.13
C LEU A 297 -2.93 18.94 -25.57
N LEU A 298 -2.29 19.74 -26.43
CA LEU A 298 -1.19 20.62 -26.04
C LEU A 298 -1.66 21.85 -25.23
N ASP A 299 -2.90 22.30 -25.43
CA ASP A 299 -3.54 23.35 -24.64
C ASP A 299 -3.95 22.81 -23.26
N ALA A 300 -4.50 21.59 -23.20
CA ALA A 300 -4.89 20.94 -21.96
C ALA A 300 -3.69 20.49 -21.11
N ASN A 301 -2.54 20.23 -21.74
CA ASN A 301 -1.38 19.72 -21.03
C ASN A 301 -0.04 20.24 -21.55
N GLN A 302 0.57 21.08 -20.72
CA GLN A 302 1.82 21.76 -21.05
C GLN A 302 3.05 20.85 -20.90
N SER A 303 2.99 19.72 -20.17
CA SER A 303 4.12 18.78 -20.07
C SER A 303 4.42 18.07 -21.39
N LEU A 304 3.46 18.03 -22.31
CA LEU A 304 3.62 17.48 -23.65
C LEU A 304 4.47 18.38 -24.56
N LYS A 305 4.67 19.66 -24.20
CA LYS A 305 5.52 20.60 -24.93
C LYS A 305 6.99 20.35 -24.56
N GLY A 306 7.78 19.86 -25.52
CA GLY A 306 9.22 19.68 -25.36
C GLY A 306 9.77 18.28 -25.66
N ILE A 307 8.89 17.32 -26.00
CA ILE A 307 9.27 15.94 -26.34
C ILE A 307 10.22 15.91 -27.55
N ARG A 308 11.34 15.18 -27.43
CA ARG A 308 12.33 14.98 -28.50
C ARG A 308 12.56 13.50 -28.84
N ILE A 309 12.64 13.17 -30.14
CA ILE A 309 13.21 11.90 -30.60
C ILE A 309 14.74 12.00 -30.46
N LEU A 310 15.37 10.95 -29.93
CA LEU A 310 16.82 10.90 -29.75
C LEU A 310 17.49 10.32 -31.00
N GLN A 311 18.68 10.80 -31.33
CA GLN A 311 19.52 10.25 -32.40
C GLN A 311 20.42 9.16 -31.81
N GLN A 312 19.89 7.95 -31.66
CA GLN A 312 20.59 6.83 -31.03
C GLN A 312 21.62 6.17 -31.98
N GLN A 313 22.59 5.45 -31.40
CA GLN A 313 23.62 4.75 -32.18
C GLN A 313 23.02 3.48 -32.80
N PRO A 314 23.22 3.21 -34.11
CA PRO A 314 22.56 2.13 -34.83
C PRO A 314 22.71 0.72 -34.26
N VAL A 315 23.94 0.31 -33.93
CA VAL A 315 24.28 -1.03 -33.44
C VAL A 315 23.57 -1.29 -32.10
N GLU A 316 23.73 -0.39 -31.13
CA GLU A 316 23.07 -0.50 -29.83
C GLU A 316 21.55 -0.51 -29.98
N THR A 317 21.02 0.33 -30.86
CA THR A 317 19.57 0.42 -31.12
C THR A 317 19.04 -0.89 -31.69
N ILE A 318 19.68 -1.47 -32.72
CA ILE A 318 19.28 -2.73 -33.34
C ILE A 318 19.25 -3.87 -32.31
N PHE A 319 20.34 -4.07 -31.56
CA PHE A 319 20.41 -5.16 -30.59
C PHE A 319 19.46 -4.94 -29.39
N SER A 320 19.27 -3.69 -28.96
CA SER A 320 18.26 -3.36 -27.94
C SER A 320 16.85 -3.69 -28.42
N PHE A 321 16.55 -3.47 -29.70
CA PHE A 321 15.26 -3.80 -30.30
C PHE A 321 15.04 -5.30 -30.55
N ILE A 322 16.10 -6.04 -30.84
CA ILE A 322 16.04 -7.52 -30.87
C ILE A 322 15.77 -8.06 -29.45
N CYS A 323 16.43 -7.49 -28.43
CA CYS A 323 16.18 -7.86 -27.02
C CYS A 323 14.75 -7.56 -26.58
N SER A 324 14.12 -6.54 -27.15
CA SER A 324 12.78 -6.14 -26.76
C SER A 324 11.69 -7.07 -27.27
N ALA A 325 11.89 -7.84 -28.34
CA ALA A 325 10.79 -8.52 -29.04
C ALA A 325 10.01 -9.41 -28.07
N ASN A 326 8.70 -9.20 -27.85
CA ASN A 326 7.91 -9.94 -26.85
C ASN A 326 8.54 -9.98 -25.43
N ASN A 327 9.00 -8.82 -24.92
CA ASN A 327 9.76 -8.71 -23.67
C ASN A 327 9.45 -7.41 -22.90
N HIS A 328 9.68 -7.36 -21.58
CA HIS A 328 9.35 -6.20 -20.72
C HIS A 328 10.59 -5.35 -20.37
N ILE A 329 10.40 -4.04 -20.13
CA ILE A 329 11.49 -3.05 -20.06
C ILE A 329 12.60 -3.39 -19.05
N GLN A 330 12.24 -3.94 -17.88
CA GLN A 330 13.22 -4.35 -16.87
C GLN A 330 14.11 -5.50 -17.39
N ARG A 331 13.52 -6.50 -18.05
CA ARG A 331 14.27 -7.62 -18.64
C ARG A 331 15.07 -7.19 -19.86
N ILE A 332 14.54 -6.27 -20.68
CA ILE A 332 15.28 -5.66 -21.79
C ILE A 332 16.51 -4.94 -21.27
N SER A 333 16.35 -4.13 -20.21
CA SER A 333 17.45 -3.42 -19.58
C SER A 333 18.49 -4.39 -19.01
N LYS A 334 18.05 -5.47 -18.34
CA LYS A 334 18.94 -6.53 -17.86
C LYS A 334 19.71 -7.21 -19.00
N MET A 335 19.04 -7.54 -20.11
CA MET A 335 19.66 -8.15 -21.28
C MET A 335 20.67 -7.21 -21.95
N VAL A 336 20.31 -5.95 -22.20
CA VAL A 336 21.23 -4.95 -22.77
C VAL A 336 22.43 -4.73 -21.85
N ASN A 337 22.21 -4.63 -20.53
CA ASN A 337 23.29 -4.54 -19.55
C ASN A 337 24.18 -5.78 -19.55
N ARG A 338 23.62 -6.98 -19.76
CA ARG A 338 24.41 -8.21 -19.90
C ARG A 338 25.21 -8.27 -21.19
N LEU A 339 24.69 -7.78 -22.31
CA LEU A 339 25.50 -7.63 -23.53
C LEU A 339 26.71 -6.74 -23.29
N CYS A 340 26.56 -5.64 -22.53
CA CYS A 340 27.67 -4.76 -22.15
C CYS A 340 28.69 -5.49 -21.27
N VAL A 341 28.24 -6.23 -20.25
CA VAL A 341 29.16 -6.93 -19.33
C VAL A 341 29.88 -8.10 -20.01
N LEU A 342 29.20 -8.85 -20.89
CA LEU A 342 29.75 -10.05 -21.51
C LEU A 342 30.69 -9.74 -22.68
N TYR A 343 30.39 -8.69 -23.45
CA TYR A 343 31.07 -8.43 -24.72
C TYR A 343 31.59 -6.99 -24.85
N GLY A 344 31.24 -6.09 -23.95
CA GLY A 344 31.60 -4.68 -24.00
C GLY A 344 33.03 -4.41 -23.53
N LYS A 345 33.62 -3.30 -24.01
CA LYS A 345 34.95 -2.85 -23.56
C LYS A 345 34.84 -2.04 -22.28
N GLU A 346 35.76 -2.21 -21.35
CA GLU A 346 35.81 -1.38 -20.15
C GLU A 346 36.16 0.09 -20.48
N LEU A 347 35.49 1.03 -19.80
CA LEU A 347 35.64 2.47 -19.93
C LEU A 347 36.53 3.02 -18.82
N GLU A 348 37.43 3.94 -19.19
CA GLU A 348 38.34 4.60 -18.25
C GLU A 348 37.62 5.67 -17.41
N THR A 349 38.00 5.76 -16.14
CA THR A 349 37.51 6.79 -15.21
C THR A 349 38.16 8.14 -15.54
N VAL A 350 37.37 9.21 -15.61
CA VAL A 350 37.88 10.54 -15.99
C VAL A 350 38.37 11.35 -14.77
N GLU A 351 37.80 11.11 -13.58
CA GLU A 351 38.23 11.70 -12.30
C GLU A 351 38.00 10.72 -11.14
N ASP A 352 38.97 10.62 -10.21
CA ASP A 352 38.83 9.88 -8.95
C ASP A 352 38.01 10.68 -7.94
N SER A 353 36.68 10.69 -8.10
CA SER A 353 35.78 11.11 -7.03
C SER A 353 35.21 9.90 -6.31
N THR A 354 35.22 9.95 -4.97
CA THR A 354 34.73 8.87 -4.10
C THR A 354 33.25 8.56 -4.32
N GLU A 355 32.45 9.50 -4.82
CA GLU A 355 31.05 9.27 -5.21
C GLU A 355 30.91 8.45 -6.51
N ASP A 356 31.77 8.69 -7.51
CA ASP A 356 31.70 8.01 -8.82
C ASP A 356 32.14 6.53 -8.71
N ALA A 357 33.10 6.23 -7.82
CA ALA A 357 33.55 4.87 -7.51
C ALA A 357 32.43 4.01 -6.89
N VAL A 358 31.68 4.59 -5.93
CA VAL A 358 30.57 3.92 -5.23
C VAL A 358 29.40 3.59 -6.18
N VAL A 359 29.19 4.38 -7.23
CA VAL A 359 28.13 4.13 -8.22
C VAL A 359 28.51 3.03 -9.20
N ALA A 360 29.77 3.00 -9.66
CA ALA A 360 30.27 1.93 -10.52
C ALA A 360 30.35 0.57 -9.81
N GLU A 361 30.52 0.55 -8.48
CA GLU A 361 30.47 -0.66 -7.66
C GLU A 361 29.03 -1.20 -7.54
N LYS A 362 28.03 -0.31 -7.40
CA LYS A 362 26.61 -0.70 -7.37
C LYS A 362 26.06 -1.13 -8.74
N HIS A 363 26.62 -0.64 -9.84
CA HIS A 363 26.14 -0.92 -11.21
C HIS A 363 27.29 -1.32 -12.15
N PRO A 364 27.73 -2.59 -12.13
CA PRO A 364 28.93 -3.06 -12.85
C PRO A 364 28.90 -2.83 -14.36
N TYR A 365 27.72 -2.85 -14.99
CA TYR A 365 27.57 -2.59 -16.43
C TYR A 365 27.96 -1.16 -16.85
N LEU A 366 27.99 -0.19 -15.91
CA LEU A 366 28.46 1.18 -16.20
C LEU A 366 29.98 1.26 -16.40
N LYS A 367 30.71 0.20 -16.05
CA LYS A 367 32.13 0.06 -16.36
C LYS A 367 32.35 -0.31 -17.82
N PHE A 368 31.35 -0.86 -18.51
CA PHE A 368 31.49 -1.38 -19.86
C PHE A 368 30.67 -0.55 -20.87
N ASP A 369 31.23 -0.38 -22.06
CA ASP A 369 30.50 0.15 -23.19
C ASP A 369 29.53 -0.88 -23.80
N PHE A 370 28.62 -0.43 -24.66
CA PHE A 370 27.92 -1.38 -25.52
C PHE A 370 28.92 -2.03 -26.48
N PRO A 371 28.87 -3.36 -26.71
CA PRO A 371 29.84 -4.02 -27.56
C PRO A 371 29.76 -3.54 -29.02
N SER A 372 30.91 -3.25 -29.63
CA SER A 372 30.99 -2.99 -31.07
C SER A 372 30.70 -4.26 -31.88
N LEU A 373 30.41 -4.11 -33.17
CA LEU A 373 30.23 -5.27 -34.06
C LEU A 373 31.49 -6.15 -34.14
N GLU A 374 32.68 -5.54 -34.05
CA GLU A 374 33.95 -6.26 -34.00
C GLU A 374 34.09 -7.11 -32.72
N GLN A 375 33.57 -6.62 -31.60
CA GLN A 375 33.58 -7.38 -30.34
C GLN A 375 32.56 -8.52 -30.40
N LEU A 376 31.35 -8.25 -30.90
CA LEU A 376 30.33 -9.28 -31.05
C LEU A 376 30.78 -10.37 -32.03
N SER A 377 31.44 -10.03 -33.15
CA SER A 377 31.85 -11.01 -34.16
C SER A 377 32.85 -12.04 -33.62
N LYS A 378 33.75 -11.65 -32.72
CA LYS A 378 34.76 -12.52 -32.07
C LYS A 378 34.18 -13.62 -31.19
N HIS A 379 32.91 -13.50 -30.78
CA HIS A 379 32.26 -14.44 -29.88
C HIS A 379 31.15 -15.27 -30.54
N THR A 380 30.91 -15.11 -31.85
CA THR A 380 29.74 -15.68 -32.55
C THR A 380 29.61 -17.20 -32.47
N ASP A 381 30.72 -17.95 -32.34
CA ASP A 381 30.70 -19.42 -32.25
C ASP A 381 30.02 -19.96 -30.98
N LYS A 382 30.21 -19.27 -29.84
CA LYS A 382 29.62 -19.66 -28.53
C LYS A 382 28.57 -18.67 -28.03
N MET A 383 28.27 -17.63 -28.80
CA MET A 383 27.38 -16.54 -28.40
C MET A 383 25.97 -17.03 -28.07
N GLU A 384 25.39 -17.90 -28.90
CA GLU A 384 24.04 -18.39 -28.66
C GLU A 384 23.94 -19.21 -27.37
N GLU A 385 24.90 -20.13 -27.16
CA GLU A 385 24.98 -20.93 -25.93
C GLU A 385 25.12 -20.03 -24.69
N THR A 386 26.04 -19.06 -24.76
CA THR A 386 26.31 -18.10 -23.67
C THR A 386 25.07 -17.26 -23.36
N LEU A 387 24.42 -16.71 -24.39
CA LEU A 387 23.23 -15.88 -24.22
C LEU A 387 22.01 -16.69 -23.75
N ARG A 388 21.88 -17.96 -24.14
CA ARG A 388 20.83 -18.85 -23.60
C ARG A 388 21.03 -19.09 -22.11
N LYS A 389 22.27 -19.37 -21.67
CA LYS A 389 22.62 -19.49 -20.25
C LYS A 389 22.32 -18.21 -19.46
N GLU A 390 22.49 -17.05 -20.09
CA GLU A 390 22.18 -15.72 -19.51
C GLU A 390 20.71 -15.30 -19.65
N GLY A 391 19.80 -16.20 -20.06
CA GLY A 391 18.35 -15.97 -20.04
C GLY A 391 17.77 -15.21 -21.23
N PHE A 392 18.48 -15.15 -22.37
CA PHE A 392 18.00 -14.46 -23.58
C PHE A 392 16.98 -15.29 -24.39
N GLY A 393 16.87 -16.59 -24.11
CA GLY A 393 15.92 -17.50 -24.77
C GLY A 393 16.14 -17.59 -26.28
N TYR A 394 15.06 -17.60 -27.06
CA TYR A 394 15.13 -17.68 -28.53
C TYR A 394 15.85 -16.49 -29.19
N ARG A 395 15.94 -15.34 -28.51
CA ARG A 395 16.61 -14.12 -29.03
C ARG A 395 18.13 -14.29 -29.08
N ALA A 396 18.68 -15.26 -28.35
CA ALA A 396 20.10 -15.59 -28.44
C ALA A 396 20.53 -15.91 -29.88
N ALA A 397 19.70 -16.68 -30.60
CA ALA A 397 19.92 -16.99 -32.01
C ALA A 397 19.81 -15.72 -32.89
N TYR A 398 18.83 -14.86 -32.62
CA TYR A 398 18.64 -13.62 -33.38
C TYR A 398 19.81 -12.64 -33.20
N ILE A 399 20.29 -12.49 -31.97
CA ILE A 399 21.45 -11.64 -31.66
C ILE A 399 22.70 -12.18 -32.33
N ARG A 400 22.95 -13.50 -32.25
CA ARG A 400 24.07 -14.14 -32.94
C ARG A 400 24.00 -13.94 -34.45
N ASN A 401 22.87 -14.25 -35.07
CA ASN A 401 22.69 -14.16 -36.53
C ASN A 401 22.79 -12.71 -37.03
N THR A 402 22.21 -11.76 -36.29
CA THR A 402 22.32 -10.33 -36.62
C THR A 402 23.74 -9.81 -36.41
N ALA A 403 24.47 -10.26 -35.39
CA ALA A 403 25.90 -9.94 -35.23
C ALA A 403 26.73 -10.47 -36.41
N ILE A 404 26.48 -11.69 -36.87
CA ILE A 404 27.14 -12.25 -38.07
C ILE A 404 26.81 -11.42 -39.31
N HIS A 405 25.53 -11.13 -39.55
CA HIS A 405 25.10 -10.34 -40.71
C HIS A 405 25.77 -8.95 -40.70
N LEU A 406 25.62 -8.21 -39.60
CA LEU A 406 26.15 -6.86 -39.49
C LEU A 406 27.68 -6.82 -39.51
N SER A 407 28.37 -7.85 -39.00
CA SER A 407 29.84 -7.92 -39.08
C SER A 407 30.37 -8.00 -40.51
N LYS A 408 29.60 -8.56 -41.46
CA LYS A 408 29.96 -8.60 -42.89
C LYS A 408 29.76 -7.25 -43.58
N LEU A 409 28.79 -6.46 -43.11
CA LEU A 409 28.47 -5.13 -43.64
C LEU A 409 29.39 -4.04 -43.07
N GLY A 410 29.69 -4.10 -41.77
CA GLY A 410 30.44 -3.09 -41.02
C GLY A 410 29.57 -1.96 -40.46
N GLU A 411 30.04 -1.32 -39.38
CA GLU A 411 29.30 -0.22 -38.72
C GLU A 411 29.17 1.05 -39.57
N GLU A 412 30.14 1.31 -40.45
CA GLU A 412 30.12 2.47 -41.34
C GLU A 412 28.96 2.41 -42.34
N GLU A 413 28.62 1.20 -42.80
CA GLU A 413 27.51 0.99 -43.72
C GLU A 413 26.16 1.29 -43.05
N LEU A 414 26.00 0.94 -41.77
CA LEU A 414 24.79 1.27 -40.99
C LEU A 414 24.58 2.79 -40.87
N LEU A 415 25.66 3.58 -40.82
CA LEU A 415 25.56 5.04 -40.81
C LEU A 415 25.12 5.61 -42.16
N LYS A 416 25.45 4.94 -43.28
CA LYS A 416 24.99 5.35 -44.61
C LYS A 416 23.48 5.20 -44.79
N TRP A 417 22.85 4.25 -44.10
CA TRP A 417 21.39 4.06 -44.13
C TRP A 417 20.61 5.28 -43.62
N ARG A 418 21.25 6.16 -42.83
CA ARG A 418 20.67 7.47 -42.45
C ARG A 418 20.42 8.38 -43.65
N SER A 419 21.22 8.25 -44.70
CA SER A 419 21.16 9.06 -45.92
C SER A 419 20.33 8.43 -47.04
N GLU A 420 19.82 7.21 -46.85
CA GLU A 420 18.96 6.52 -47.84
C GLU A 420 17.49 6.91 -47.72
N GLU A 421 16.67 6.58 -48.71
CA GLU A 421 15.21 6.73 -48.57
C GLU A 421 14.66 5.83 -47.45
N ALA A 422 13.61 6.29 -46.76
CA ALA A 422 13.05 5.59 -45.59
C ALA A 422 12.64 4.15 -45.86
N ASP A 423 11.98 3.88 -46.99
CA ASP A 423 11.58 2.53 -47.36
C ASP A 423 12.79 1.64 -47.69
N SER A 424 13.89 2.19 -48.26
CA SER A 424 15.14 1.45 -48.51
C SER A 424 15.79 1.03 -47.19
N ALA A 425 15.98 1.97 -46.26
CA ALA A 425 16.55 1.70 -44.94
C ALA A 425 15.69 0.68 -44.16
N ARG A 426 14.37 0.76 -44.29
CA ARG A 426 13.43 -0.18 -43.67
C ARG A 426 13.56 -1.60 -44.23
N GLN A 427 13.71 -1.77 -45.55
CA GLN A 427 13.87 -3.10 -46.14
C GLN A 427 15.17 -3.76 -45.68
N LYS A 428 16.27 -3.01 -45.61
CA LYS A 428 17.54 -3.52 -45.07
C LYS A 428 17.44 -3.93 -43.59
N LEU A 429 16.66 -3.20 -42.79
CA LEU A 429 16.39 -3.57 -41.41
C LEU A 429 15.58 -4.87 -41.29
N LEU A 430 14.64 -5.12 -42.20
CA LEU A 430 13.82 -6.34 -42.23
C LEU A 430 14.60 -7.61 -42.59
N GLU A 431 15.78 -7.48 -43.19
CA GLU A 431 16.68 -8.61 -43.47
C GLU A 431 17.40 -9.12 -42.20
N LEU A 432 17.32 -8.38 -41.08
CA LEU A 432 17.97 -8.73 -39.83
C LEU A 432 17.12 -9.72 -39.01
N SER A 433 17.78 -10.72 -38.43
CA SER A 433 17.11 -11.75 -37.64
C SER A 433 16.47 -11.15 -36.38
N GLY A 434 15.17 -11.39 -36.19
CA GLY A 434 14.41 -10.85 -35.06
C GLY A 434 13.86 -9.44 -35.26
N VAL A 435 14.02 -8.84 -36.44
CA VAL A 435 13.49 -7.50 -36.77
C VAL A 435 12.25 -7.62 -37.67
N GLY A 436 11.07 -7.39 -37.10
CA GLY A 436 9.81 -7.30 -37.85
C GLY A 436 9.48 -5.88 -38.32
N PRO A 437 8.42 -5.68 -39.14
CA PRO A 437 8.02 -4.39 -39.72
C PRO A 437 7.97 -3.22 -38.74
N LYS A 438 7.33 -3.44 -37.59
CA LYS A 438 7.22 -2.46 -36.50
C LYS A 438 8.55 -2.16 -35.81
N VAL A 439 9.40 -3.18 -35.67
CA VAL A 439 10.74 -3.03 -35.09
C VAL A 439 11.63 -2.21 -36.03
N ALA A 440 11.55 -2.49 -37.33
CA ALA A 440 12.25 -1.74 -38.36
C ALA A 440 11.84 -0.26 -38.36
N ASP A 441 10.54 0.04 -38.25
CA ASP A 441 10.06 1.43 -38.21
C ASP A 441 10.56 2.20 -36.97
N CYS A 442 10.62 1.52 -35.82
CA CYS A 442 11.23 2.06 -34.60
C CYS A 442 12.72 2.38 -34.79
N ILE A 443 13.50 1.42 -35.30
CA ILE A 443 14.93 1.62 -35.55
C ILE A 443 15.14 2.74 -36.58
N ALA A 444 14.29 2.81 -37.61
CA ALA A 444 14.35 3.85 -38.63
C ALA A 444 14.15 5.26 -38.03
N LEU A 445 13.15 5.42 -37.15
CA LEU A 445 12.86 6.69 -36.49
C LEU A 445 13.96 7.15 -35.53
N MET A 446 14.50 6.24 -34.72
CA MET A 446 15.44 6.57 -33.62
C MET A 446 16.92 6.54 -33.99
N ALA A 447 17.32 5.65 -34.89
CA ALA A 447 18.73 5.47 -35.24
C ALA A 447 19.05 5.92 -36.67
N MET A 448 18.09 5.81 -37.60
CA MET A 448 18.28 6.16 -39.01
C MET A 448 17.78 7.57 -39.38
N GLN A 449 17.30 8.34 -38.40
CA GLN A 449 16.81 9.72 -38.59
C GLN A 449 15.66 9.83 -39.62
N LYS A 450 14.80 8.82 -39.69
CA LYS A 450 13.59 8.85 -40.53
C LYS A 450 12.41 9.42 -39.74
N HIS A 451 12.40 10.75 -39.55
CA HIS A 451 11.41 11.46 -38.73
C HIS A 451 9.97 11.36 -39.26
N GLU A 452 9.83 11.04 -40.54
CA GLU A 452 8.59 10.77 -41.25
C GLU A 452 8.05 9.35 -41.00
N VAL A 453 8.89 8.42 -40.55
CA VAL A 453 8.46 7.04 -40.29
C VAL A 453 7.65 6.98 -39.00
N VAL A 454 6.45 6.42 -39.11
CA VAL A 454 5.50 6.27 -38.01
C VAL A 454 5.40 4.79 -37.64
N PRO A 455 5.95 4.37 -36.49
CA PRO A 455 5.75 3.01 -36.00
C PRO A 455 4.29 2.80 -35.60
N VAL A 456 3.57 1.90 -36.30
CA VAL A 456 2.15 1.62 -36.03
C VAL A 456 2.00 0.33 -35.23
N ASP A 457 1.47 0.43 -34.00
CA ASP A 457 0.92 -0.71 -33.24
C ASP A 457 -0.59 -0.62 -33.13
N THR A 458 -1.14 -1.56 -32.38
CA THR A 458 -2.50 -1.57 -31.87
C THR A 458 -2.90 -0.27 -31.19
N HIS A 459 -2.04 0.40 -30.41
CA HIS A 459 -2.40 1.66 -29.76
C HIS A 459 -2.48 2.83 -30.74
N VAL A 460 -1.45 3.06 -31.55
CA VAL A 460 -1.47 4.04 -32.64
C VAL A 460 -2.65 3.75 -33.54
N PHE A 461 -2.85 2.49 -33.94
CA PHE A 461 -4.01 2.05 -34.72
C PHE A 461 -5.35 2.36 -34.03
N GLU A 462 -5.47 2.16 -32.72
CA GLU A 462 -6.65 2.54 -31.96
C GLU A 462 -6.88 4.05 -31.92
N VAL A 463 -5.83 4.85 -31.74
CA VAL A 463 -5.91 6.32 -31.79
C VAL A 463 -6.38 6.75 -33.17
N THR A 464 -5.73 6.22 -34.21
CA THR A 464 -6.05 6.53 -35.59
C THR A 464 -7.50 6.16 -35.86
N ARG A 465 -7.92 4.94 -35.52
CA ARG A 465 -9.30 4.49 -35.69
C ARG A 465 -10.29 5.37 -34.91
N LYS A 466 -10.03 5.69 -33.64
CA LYS A 466 -10.99 6.42 -32.81
C LYS A 466 -11.12 7.90 -33.20
N ILE A 467 -10.03 8.53 -33.62
CA ILE A 467 -9.93 9.99 -33.69
C ILE A 467 -9.81 10.49 -35.13
N TYR A 468 -9.11 9.73 -35.98
CA TYR A 468 -8.68 10.21 -37.29
C TYR A 468 -9.33 9.48 -38.47
N LEU A 469 -9.52 8.16 -38.38
CA LEU A 469 -10.02 7.25 -39.42
C LEU A 469 -11.04 6.24 -38.83
N PRO A 470 -12.25 6.69 -38.43
CA PRO A 470 -13.29 5.83 -37.82
C PRO A 470 -13.82 4.72 -38.74
N ASN A 471 -13.64 4.86 -40.06
CA ASN A 471 -13.89 3.85 -41.08
C ASN A 471 -12.99 2.60 -40.96
N LEU A 472 -12.00 2.61 -40.08
CA LEU A 472 -11.16 1.44 -39.75
C LEU A 472 -11.75 0.55 -38.63
N SER A 473 -12.96 0.85 -38.16
CA SER A 473 -13.68 0.05 -37.16
C SER A 473 -14.01 -1.36 -37.66
N GLY A 474 -13.69 -2.38 -36.85
CA GLY A 474 -13.88 -3.80 -37.19
C GLY A 474 -12.77 -4.43 -38.06
N LYS A 475 -11.76 -3.67 -38.51
CA LYS A 475 -10.64 -4.20 -39.30
C LYS A 475 -9.45 -4.59 -38.41
N SER A 476 -8.76 -5.68 -38.75
CA SER A 476 -7.48 -6.07 -38.15
C SER A 476 -6.29 -5.45 -38.88
N LEU A 477 -5.20 -5.19 -38.16
CA LEU A 477 -3.99 -4.59 -38.73
C LEU A 477 -3.33 -5.57 -39.71
N ASN A 478 -3.18 -5.16 -40.97
CA ASN A 478 -2.46 -5.89 -42.01
C ASN A 478 -1.46 -4.95 -42.73
N ALA A 479 -0.63 -5.48 -43.63
CA ALA A 479 0.41 -4.69 -44.30
C ALA A 479 -0.13 -3.48 -45.08
N ASN A 480 -1.29 -3.61 -45.74
CA ASN A 480 -1.91 -2.53 -46.49
C ASN A 480 -2.45 -1.44 -45.57
N LEU A 481 -3.10 -1.84 -44.47
CA LEU A 481 -3.64 -0.92 -43.48
C LEU A 481 -2.53 -0.18 -42.72
N HIS A 482 -1.40 -0.86 -42.45
CA HIS A 482 -0.21 -0.23 -41.86
C HIS A 482 0.36 0.86 -42.78
N LYS A 483 0.37 0.63 -44.10
CA LYS A 483 0.80 1.64 -45.09
C LYS A 483 -0.18 2.81 -45.18
N GLU A 484 -1.47 2.54 -45.16
CA GLU A 484 -2.55 3.55 -45.16
C GLU A 484 -2.43 4.49 -43.95
N ILE A 485 -2.31 3.94 -42.73
CA ILE A 485 -2.17 4.71 -41.49
C ILE A 485 -0.89 5.56 -41.53
N ARG A 486 0.23 4.98 -41.96
CA ARG A 486 1.50 5.71 -42.05
C ARG A 486 1.40 6.90 -43.00
N ASN A 487 0.85 6.69 -44.19
CA ASN A 487 0.66 7.75 -45.18
C ASN A 487 -0.25 8.85 -44.64
N PHE A 488 -1.32 8.48 -43.93
CA PHE A 488 -2.20 9.43 -43.26
C PHE A 488 -1.44 10.35 -42.28
N TYR A 489 -0.60 9.80 -41.39
CA TYR A 489 0.16 10.62 -40.46
C TYR A 489 1.19 11.51 -41.16
N ILE A 490 1.82 11.03 -42.24
CA ILE A 490 2.77 11.82 -43.04
C ILE A 490 2.04 13.00 -43.71
N GLU A 491 0.90 12.75 -44.34
CA GLU A 491 0.07 13.79 -44.95
C GLU A 491 -0.38 14.83 -43.92
N LYS A 492 -0.74 14.36 -42.71
CA LYS A 492 -1.30 15.21 -41.67
C LYS A 492 -0.26 16.03 -40.89
N PHE A 493 0.85 15.43 -40.49
CA PHE A 493 1.86 16.05 -39.62
C PHE A 493 3.16 16.41 -40.35
N GLY A 494 3.26 16.07 -41.63
CA GLY A 494 4.39 16.42 -42.49
C GLY A 494 5.67 15.61 -42.19
N PRO A 495 6.85 16.14 -42.51
CA PRO A 495 8.11 15.39 -42.49
C PRO A 495 8.60 14.94 -41.09
N HIS A 496 7.91 15.34 -40.02
CA HIS A 496 8.19 14.89 -38.65
C HIS A 496 7.01 14.11 -38.05
N ALA A 497 6.25 13.41 -38.89
CA ALA A 497 5.06 12.65 -38.49
C ALA A 497 5.32 11.62 -37.39
N GLY A 498 6.46 10.92 -37.40
CA GLY A 498 6.85 10.00 -36.33
C GLY A 498 7.07 10.70 -34.99
N TRP A 499 7.56 11.94 -35.04
CA TRP A 499 7.75 12.77 -33.85
C TRP A 499 6.41 13.32 -33.32
N ALA A 500 5.52 13.74 -34.20
CA ALA A 500 4.15 14.13 -33.84
C ALA A 500 3.38 12.96 -33.22
N GLN A 501 3.52 11.76 -33.79
CA GLN A 501 2.94 10.54 -33.23
C GLN A 501 3.48 10.26 -31.82
N ALA A 502 4.77 10.49 -31.54
CA ALA A 502 5.31 10.35 -30.20
C ALA A 502 4.70 11.33 -29.18
N VAL A 503 4.29 12.53 -29.60
CA VAL A 503 3.53 13.48 -28.76
C VAL A 503 2.13 12.94 -28.46
N LEU A 504 1.39 12.49 -29.49
CA LEU A 504 0.06 11.89 -29.33
C LEU A 504 0.08 10.65 -28.44
N PHE A 505 1.11 9.82 -28.59
CA PHE A 505 1.32 8.64 -27.77
C PHE A 505 1.56 8.99 -26.30
N ASN A 506 2.41 9.99 -26.02
CA ASN A 506 2.64 10.48 -24.65
C ASN A 506 1.38 11.09 -24.03
N ALA A 507 0.57 11.81 -24.81
CA ALA A 507 -0.71 12.34 -24.33
C ALA A 507 -1.65 11.22 -23.85
N GLN A 508 -1.67 10.09 -24.56
CA GLN A 508 -2.44 8.91 -24.12
C GLN A 508 -1.85 8.22 -22.90
N LEU A 509 -0.52 8.16 -22.76
CA LEU A 509 0.11 7.70 -21.53
C LEU A 509 -0.25 8.62 -20.35
N GLU A 510 -0.36 9.92 -20.57
CA GLU A 510 -0.75 10.91 -19.55
C GLU A 510 -2.25 10.86 -19.22
N GLU A 511 -3.13 10.61 -20.19
CA GLU A 511 -4.55 10.31 -19.94
C GLU A 511 -4.71 8.98 -19.18
N LYS A 512 -3.90 7.97 -19.52
CA LYS A 512 -3.85 6.69 -18.78
C LYS A 512 -3.17 6.82 -17.43
N THR A 513 -2.28 7.78 -17.20
CA THR A 513 -1.69 8.04 -15.86
C THR A 513 -2.47 9.10 -15.07
N SER A 514 -3.42 9.82 -15.65
CA SER A 514 -4.36 10.69 -14.93
C SER A 514 -5.66 9.94 -14.59
N LYS A 515 -6.15 9.09 -15.49
CA LYS A 515 -7.15 8.04 -15.18
C LYS A 515 -6.55 6.83 -14.45
N GLY A 516 -5.22 6.68 -14.49
CA GLY A 516 -4.42 5.67 -13.77
C GLY A 516 -3.44 6.26 -12.74
N LYS A 517 -3.68 7.48 -12.25
CA LYS A 517 -3.03 8.02 -11.04
C LYS A 517 -3.64 7.43 -9.76
N LYS A 518 -4.11 6.18 -9.86
CA LYS A 518 -4.14 5.22 -8.77
C LYS A 518 -3.18 4.07 -9.14
N ARG A 519 -1.95 4.24 -8.65
CA ARG A 519 -0.94 3.24 -8.29
C ARG A 519 -0.63 2.13 -9.30
N THR A 520 0.48 2.30 -10.01
CA THR A 520 1.44 1.22 -10.26
C THR A 520 2.85 1.75 -9.98
N ALA A 521 3.39 1.41 -8.81
CA ALA A 521 4.81 1.49 -8.55
C ALA A 521 5.42 0.15 -8.98
N GLN A 522 6.35 0.14 -9.93
CA GLN A 522 7.21 -1.03 -10.17
C GLN A 522 8.39 -1.05 -9.17
N PRO A 523 8.89 -2.25 -8.79
CA PRO A 523 9.50 -2.50 -7.47
C PRO A 523 11.05 -2.46 -7.41
N GLU A 524 11.74 -2.12 -8.49
CA GLU A 524 13.19 -2.46 -8.59
C GLU A 524 14.17 -1.58 -7.77
N LYS A 525 13.76 -0.40 -7.26
CA LYS A 525 14.64 0.40 -6.36
C LYS A 525 14.45 0.08 -4.88
N THR A 526 13.34 -0.54 -4.51
CA THR A 526 13.00 -0.86 -3.12
C THR A 526 13.61 -2.19 -2.69
N GLU A 527 13.67 -3.19 -3.57
CA GLU A 527 14.26 -4.51 -3.27
C GLU A 527 15.70 -4.46 -2.75
N ARG A 528 16.56 -3.60 -3.29
CA ARG A 528 17.98 -3.55 -2.88
C ARG A 528 18.22 -2.82 -1.56
N SER A 529 17.27 -1.98 -1.13
CA SER A 529 17.31 -1.31 0.18
C SER A 529 16.56 -2.12 1.24
N LEU A 530 15.49 -2.82 0.87
CA LEU A 530 14.77 -3.78 1.72
C LEU A 530 15.58 -5.06 1.97
N ASN A 531 16.28 -5.64 1.00
CA ASN A 531 17.12 -6.84 1.23
C ASN A 531 18.31 -6.57 2.16
N LEU A 532 18.76 -5.31 2.27
CA LEU A 532 19.76 -4.89 3.25
C LEU A 532 19.19 -4.76 4.68
N ILE A 533 17.87 -4.53 4.80
CA ILE A 533 17.13 -4.37 6.06
C ILE A 533 16.46 -5.68 6.51
N LEU A 534 16.08 -6.57 5.58
CA LEU A 534 15.29 -7.79 5.82
C LEU A 534 16.11 -9.05 6.11
N GLY A 535 17.41 -9.08 5.80
CA GLY A 535 18.28 -10.21 6.12
C GLY A 535 17.83 -11.50 5.43
N GLN A 536 18.39 -11.78 4.25
CA GLN A 536 18.26 -13.05 3.50
C GLN A 536 16.98 -13.86 3.77
N GLU A 537 15.82 -13.38 3.35
CA GLU A 537 14.65 -14.26 3.20
C GLU A 537 14.92 -15.21 2.02
N ASP A 538 14.71 -16.52 2.21
CA ASP A 538 14.65 -17.46 1.09
C ASP A 538 13.27 -17.32 0.42
N PRO A 539 13.21 -16.73 -0.80
CA PRO A 539 11.95 -16.60 -1.50
C PRO A 539 11.36 -17.96 -1.88
N GLU A 540 12.14 -19.04 -1.83
CA GLU A 540 11.68 -20.40 -2.11
C GLU A 540 10.89 -21.02 -0.94
N GLY A 541 10.78 -20.36 0.21
CA GLY A 541 9.94 -20.83 1.31
C GLY A 541 10.40 -22.15 1.94
N ARG A 542 11.72 -22.31 2.08
CA ARG A 542 12.36 -23.45 2.76
C ARG A 542 13.09 -23.04 4.04
N ASP A 543 12.69 -21.93 4.65
CA ASP A 543 13.35 -21.40 5.84
C ASP A 543 13.35 -22.44 6.97
N THR A 544 14.49 -22.62 7.61
CA THR A 544 14.67 -23.48 8.80
C THR A 544 14.84 -22.69 10.09
N LYS A 545 14.98 -21.36 10.00
CA LYS A 545 15.21 -20.45 11.12
C LYS A 545 14.21 -19.29 11.07
N TYR A 546 13.89 -18.77 12.25
CA TYR A 546 13.06 -17.57 12.36
C TYR A 546 13.88 -16.29 12.12
N THR A 547 13.30 -15.37 11.36
CA THR A 547 13.72 -13.98 11.24
C THR A 547 12.98 -13.13 12.27
N TYR A 548 13.72 -12.35 13.08
CA TYR A 548 13.16 -11.52 14.15
C TYR A 548 13.22 -10.03 13.81
N ARG A 549 12.13 -9.31 14.02
CA ARG A 549 12.06 -7.85 13.95
C ARG A 549 11.32 -7.28 15.14
N GLN A 550 11.76 -6.13 15.62
CA GLN A 550 11.15 -5.46 16.76
C GLN A 550 11.08 -3.95 16.56
N ILE A 551 10.06 -3.33 17.14
CA ILE A 551 9.90 -1.87 17.19
C ILE A 551 10.25 -1.42 18.60
N CYS A 552 11.23 -0.54 18.69
CA CYS A 552 11.88 -0.15 19.93
C CYS A 552 11.93 1.36 20.08
N ILE A 553 11.75 1.85 21.31
CA ILE A 553 12.01 3.26 21.60
C ILE A 553 13.50 3.42 21.89
N VAL A 554 14.22 3.96 20.91
CA VAL A 554 15.63 4.33 21.01
C VAL A 554 15.71 5.85 20.91
N ASP A 555 16.31 6.49 21.91
CA ASP A 555 16.43 7.95 22.00
C ASP A 555 15.07 8.69 21.83
N GLY A 556 14.01 8.13 22.42
CA GLY A 556 12.65 8.67 22.35
C GLY A 556 11.96 8.52 21.00
N LYS A 557 12.53 7.77 20.05
CA LYS A 557 11.96 7.53 18.71
C LYS A 557 11.71 6.04 18.47
N PRO A 558 10.58 5.66 17.84
CA PRO A 558 10.37 4.29 17.39
C PRO A 558 11.38 3.96 16.29
N THR A 559 12.15 2.91 16.52
CA THR A 559 13.22 2.41 15.66
C THR A 559 13.00 0.93 15.44
N ILE A 560 13.08 0.49 14.19
CA ILE A 560 12.95 -0.92 13.82
C ILE A 560 14.33 -1.55 13.94
N LEU A 561 14.45 -2.59 14.77
CA LEU A 561 15.71 -3.29 15.03
C LEU A 561 15.59 -4.76 14.63
N ASN A 562 16.75 -5.35 14.31
CA ASN A 562 16.90 -6.79 14.13
C ASN A 562 17.05 -7.48 15.50
N GLY A 563 16.69 -8.76 15.59
CA GLY A 563 16.87 -9.56 16.81
C GLY A 563 15.82 -9.27 17.89
N PHE A 564 16.17 -9.54 19.16
CA PHE A 564 15.25 -9.49 20.32
C PHE A 564 15.77 -8.65 21.52
N ASP A 565 16.89 -7.94 21.37
CA ASP A 565 17.62 -7.32 22.49
C ASP A 565 17.19 -5.88 22.82
N CYS A 566 15.89 -5.65 23.04
CA CYS A 566 15.37 -4.30 23.25
C CYS A 566 14.76 -4.08 24.63
N LYS A 567 15.26 -3.07 25.35
CA LYS A 567 14.78 -2.70 26.70
C LYS A 567 13.43 -1.96 26.71
N SER A 568 13.14 -1.15 25.69
CA SER A 568 11.88 -0.39 25.56
C SER A 568 11.15 -0.80 24.28
N GLN A 569 10.76 -2.07 24.25
CA GLN A 569 10.15 -2.73 23.09
C GLN A 569 8.65 -2.42 23.04
N VAL A 570 8.14 -1.95 21.90
CA VAL A 570 6.70 -1.78 21.64
C VAL A 570 6.11 -3.11 21.19
N ALA A 571 6.77 -3.75 20.24
CA ALA A 571 6.39 -5.05 19.69
C ALA A 571 7.60 -5.80 19.14
N VAL A 572 7.52 -7.12 19.10
CA VAL A 572 8.46 -8.03 18.45
C VAL A 572 7.67 -9.03 17.61
N ALA A 573 8.24 -9.40 16.47
CA ALA A 573 7.68 -10.41 15.60
C ALA A 573 8.77 -11.37 15.14
N ARG A 574 8.38 -12.62 14.95
CA ARG A 574 9.20 -13.65 14.32
C ARG A 574 8.46 -14.26 13.13
N TRP A 575 9.21 -14.53 12.07
CA TRP A 575 8.71 -15.01 10.80
C TRP A 575 9.55 -16.17 10.29
N GLN A 576 8.91 -17.19 9.71
CA GLN A 576 9.58 -18.30 9.07
C GLN A 576 8.78 -18.77 7.86
N ASN A 577 9.31 -18.55 6.65
CA ASN A 577 8.68 -18.97 5.40
C ASN A 577 9.07 -20.42 5.09
N SER A 578 8.26 -21.38 5.57
CA SER A 578 8.48 -22.82 5.36
C SER A 578 7.39 -23.45 4.50
N VAL A 579 6.74 -22.66 3.63
CA VAL A 579 5.58 -23.12 2.85
C VAL A 579 5.91 -24.30 1.94
N ASN A 580 7.12 -24.38 1.38
CA ASN A 580 7.51 -25.48 0.50
C ASN A 580 7.91 -26.76 1.24
N THR A 581 8.20 -26.68 2.55
CA THR A 581 8.54 -27.86 3.37
C THR A 581 7.37 -28.36 4.21
N THR A 582 6.47 -27.47 4.64
CA THR A 582 5.38 -27.80 5.57
C THR A 582 3.98 -27.48 5.03
N GLY A 583 3.87 -26.74 3.93
CA GLY A 583 2.62 -26.13 3.48
C GLY A 583 2.26 -24.84 4.22
N TRP A 584 3.08 -24.39 5.17
CA TRP A 584 2.80 -23.22 6.01
C TRP A 584 3.99 -22.28 6.19
N THR A 585 3.67 -21.00 6.29
CA THR A 585 4.54 -19.97 6.86
C THR A 585 4.11 -19.67 8.29
N PHE A 586 5.04 -19.30 9.17
CA PHE A 586 4.76 -19.04 10.57
C PHE A 586 5.03 -17.59 10.91
N LEU A 587 4.05 -16.93 11.53
CA LEU A 587 4.16 -15.56 12.04
C LEU A 587 3.74 -15.54 13.51
N GLU A 588 4.57 -14.95 14.35
CA GLU A 588 4.18 -14.64 15.72
C GLU A 588 4.55 -13.21 16.04
N VAL A 589 3.63 -12.49 16.68
CA VAL A 589 3.82 -11.10 17.08
C VAL A 589 3.39 -10.94 18.53
N GLU A 590 4.26 -10.33 19.33
CA GLU A 590 4.00 -9.99 20.73
C GLU A 590 4.17 -8.49 20.94
N THR A 591 3.20 -7.83 21.58
CA THR A 591 3.32 -6.42 22.00
C THR A 591 3.62 -6.31 23.49
N ARG A 592 4.12 -5.15 23.93
CA ARG A 592 4.38 -4.85 25.35
C ARG A 592 3.42 -3.79 25.88
N ASP A 593 3.23 -3.84 27.19
CA ASP A 593 2.47 -2.85 27.94
C ASP A 593 3.22 -1.50 28.00
N GLY A 594 2.58 -0.48 28.58
CA GLY A 594 3.15 0.88 28.65
C GLY A 594 2.99 1.71 27.37
N PHE A 595 2.40 1.15 26.31
CA PHE A 595 2.04 1.86 25.08
C PHE A 595 0.53 1.87 24.87
N GLU A 596 0.01 2.97 24.31
CA GLU A 596 -1.41 3.08 23.94
C GLU A 596 -1.85 1.90 23.06
N PRO A 597 -3.00 1.25 23.31
CA PRO A 597 -3.41 0.04 22.59
C PRO A 597 -3.45 0.19 21.05
N GLY A 598 -3.79 1.37 20.53
CA GLY A 598 -3.73 1.64 19.08
C GLY A 598 -2.31 1.63 18.52
N VAL A 599 -1.31 2.08 19.30
CA VAL A 599 0.11 2.02 18.92
C VAL A 599 0.59 0.57 18.93
N GLN A 600 0.19 -0.23 19.92
CA GLN A 600 0.48 -1.66 19.95
C GLN A 600 -0.08 -2.37 18.72
N ALA A 601 -1.35 -2.13 18.39
CA ALA A 601 -2.02 -2.70 17.22
C ALA A 601 -1.31 -2.31 15.91
N TYR A 602 -1.00 -1.03 15.74
CA TYR A 602 -0.28 -0.52 14.58
C TYR A 602 1.13 -1.14 14.47
N ALA A 603 1.86 -1.26 15.58
CA ALA A 603 3.18 -1.90 15.61
C ALA A 603 3.11 -3.36 15.18
N ALA A 604 2.10 -4.10 15.65
CA ALA A 604 1.91 -5.50 15.27
C ALA A 604 1.66 -5.65 13.77
N GLY A 605 0.77 -4.82 13.20
CA GLY A 605 0.53 -4.80 11.76
C GLY A 605 1.77 -4.40 10.97
N TYR A 606 2.51 -3.39 11.43
CA TYR A 606 3.73 -2.91 10.76
C TYR A 606 4.81 -4.00 10.69
N LEU A 607 5.04 -4.73 11.78
CA LEU A 607 6.00 -5.82 11.80
C LEU A 607 5.60 -6.98 10.90
N GLU A 608 4.31 -7.33 10.85
CA GLU A 608 3.82 -8.32 9.88
C GLU A 608 4.01 -7.85 8.45
N GLY A 609 3.65 -6.61 8.11
CA GLY A 609 3.77 -6.10 6.74
C GLY A 609 5.22 -6.04 6.28
N LEU A 610 6.14 -5.77 7.22
CA LEU A 610 7.58 -5.78 6.97
C LEU A 610 8.10 -7.20 6.71
N LEU A 611 7.79 -8.15 7.60
CA LEU A 611 8.30 -9.53 7.54
C LEU A 611 7.63 -10.38 6.46
N SER A 612 6.39 -10.05 6.10
CA SER A 612 5.63 -10.83 5.12
C SER A 612 5.69 -10.23 3.71
N HIS A 613 6.38 -9.10 3.51
CA HIS A 613 6.30 -8.29 2.29
C HIS A 613 6.35 -9.13 1.00
N THR A 614 7.34 -10.01 0.87
CA THR A 614 7.52 -10.87 -0.32
C THR A 614 6.33 -11.82 -0.54
N VAL A 615 5.96 -12.61 0.48
CA VAL A 615 4.87 -13.60 0.40
C VAL A 615 3.51 -12.90 0.26
N LEU A 616 3.35 -11.74 0.88
CA LEU A 616 2.19 -10.86 0.74
C LEU A 616 2.02 -10.34 -0.68
N THR A 617 3.10 -9.92 -1.35
CA THR A 617 3.05 -9.53 -2.77
C THR A 617 2.59 -10.68 -3.65
N TYR A 618 3.08 -11.90 -3.44
CA TYR A 618 2.61 -13.07 -4.19
C TYR A 618 1.12 -13.36 -3.93
N HIS A 619 0.66 -13.23 -2.69
CA HIS A 619 -0.74 -13.45 -2.37
C HIS A 619 -1.65 -12.39 -3.00
N VAL A 620 -1.25 -11.11 -3.02
CA VAL A 620 -1.96 -10.03 -3.72
C VAL A 620 -2.09 -10.35 -5.22
N GLN A 621 -1.01 -10.82 -5.85
CA GLN A 621 -1.00 -11.22 -7.25
C GLN A 621 -1.96 -12.37 -7.53
N ASN A 622 -1.97 -13.38 -6.67
CA ASN A 622 -2.79 -14.58 -6.84
C ASN A 622 -4.29 -14.32 -6.59
N ALA A 623 -4.63 -13.48 -5.60
CA ALA A 623 -5.99 -13.35 -5.09
C ALA A 623 -6.72 -12.07 -5.55
N ILE A 624 -6.02 -10.95 -5.77
CA ILE A 624 -6.66 -9.63 -5.93
C ILE A 624 -6.35 -8.96 -7.26
N SER A 625 -5.14 -9.10 -7.81
CA SER A 625 -4.70 -8.29 -8.95
C SER A 625 -5.65 -8.34 -10.16
N ASP A 626 -6.26 -9.49 -10.44
CA ASP A 626 -7.21 -9.67 -11.54
C ASP A 626 -8.69 -9.60 -11.14
N TYR A 627 -9.00 -9.34 -9.87
CA TYR A 627 -10.36 -9.40 -9.34
C TYR A 627 -11.34 -8.44 -10.06
N CYS A 628 -10.82 -7.28 -10.51
CA CYS A 628 -11.58 -6.28 -11.27
C CYS A 628 -11.43 -6.37 -12.79
N THR A 629 -10.63 -7.32 -13.30
CA THR A 629 -10.41 -7.50 -14.74
C THR A 629 -11.72 -7.91 -15.41
N ASN A 630 -12.12 -7.15 -16.43
CA ASN A 630 -13.40 -7.28 -17.15
C ASN A 630 -14.68 -7.00 -16.32
N PHE A 631 -14.56 -6.40 -15.12
CA PHE A 631 -15.69 -6.10 -14.23
C PHE A 631 -15.74 -4.64 -13.79
N THR A 632 -15.36 -3.70 -14.64
CA THR A 632 -15.19 -2.27 -14.27
C THR A 632 -16.44 -1.65 -13.65
N GLY A 633 -17.63 -1.95 -14.18
CA GLY A 633 -18.91 -1.46 -13.65
C GLY A 633 -19.23 -1.97 -12.24
N TYR A 634 -19.07 -3.28 -12.01
CA TYR A 634 -19.18 -3.87 -10.67
C TYR A 634 -18.15 -3.27 -9.72
N CYS A 635 -16.88 -3.19 -10.13
CA CYS A 635 -15.82 -2.66 -9.28
C CYS A 635 -15.98 -1.18 -8.94
N GLY A 636 -16.65 -0.40 -9.82
CA GLY A 636 -17.09 0.96 -9.49
C GLY A 636 -18.08 0.97 -8.32
N ARG A 637 -19.13 0.14 -8.40
CA ARG A 637 -20.13 0.01 -7.32
C ARG A 637 -19.53 -0.54 -6.03
N MET A 638 -18.66 -1.55 -6.13
CA MET A 638 -17.95 -2.13 -4.98
C MET A 638 -17.08 -1.09 -4.29
N LYS A 639 -16.23 -0.35 -5.03
CA LYS A 639 -15.38 0.69 -4.42
C LYS A 639 -16.22 1.80 -3.78
N ALA A 640 -17.36 2.16 -4.36
CA ALA A 640 -18.29 3.11 -3.75
C ALA A 640 -18.86 2.56 -2.43
N PHE A 641 -19.38 1.32 -2.43
CA PHE A 641 -19.89 0.66 -1.23
C PHE A 641 -18.84 0.60 -0.11
N LEU A 642 -17.60 0.19 -0.44
CA LEU A 642 -16.50 0.14 0.53
C LEU A 642 -16.12 1.53 1.04
N THR A 643 -16.13 2.54 0.17
CA THR A 643 -15.81 3.92 0.56
C THR A 643 -16.86 4.46 1.54
N ASP A 644 -18.13 4.24 1.26
CA ASP A 644 -19.23 4.65 2.14
C ASP A 644 -19.15 3.94 3.51
N ASN A 645 -18.80 2.65 3.51
CA ASN A 645 -18.58 1.90 4.74
C ASN A 645 -17.39 2.45 5.54
N GLN A 646 -16.25 2.69 4.89
CA GLN A 646 -15.05 3.25 5.53
C GLN A 646 -15.31 4.65 6.08
N ASN A 647 -16.04 5.49 5.36
CA ASN A 647 -16.43 6.82 5.83
C ASN A 647 -17.35 6.73 7.06
N TRP A 648 -18.35 5.84 7.03
CA TRP A 648 -19.21 5.63 8.18
C TRP A 648 -18.44 5.13 9.40
N ILE A 649 -17.52 4.17 9.24
CA ILE A 649 -16.66 3.68 10.33
C ILE A 649 -15.81 4.82 10.88
N LYS A 650 -15.18 5.60 10.01
CA LYS A 650 -14.37 6.77 10.38
C LYS A 650 -15.19 7.76 11.21
N ASP A 651 -16.39 8.13 10.76
CA ASP A 651 -17.26 9.07 11.45
C ASP A 651 -17.76 8.51 12.78
N LYS A 652 -18.06 7.20 12.84
CA LYS A 652 -18.40 6.52 14.08
C LYS A 652 -17.24 6.50 15.07
N LEU A 653 -16.03 6.17 14.64
CA LEU A 653 -14.84 6.21 15.49
C LEU A 653 -14.50 7.63 15.98
N ALA A 654 -14.84 8.66 15.22
CA ALA A 654 -14.66 10.05 15.63
C ALA A 654 -15.68 10.53 16.68
N THR A 655 -16.87 9.91 16.74
CA THR A 655 -18.01 10.36 17.55
C THR A 655 -18.32 9.46 18.75
N VAL A 656 -17.91 8.19 18.71
CA VAL A 656 -18.12 7.23 19.79
C VAL A 656 -17.29 7.59 21.04
N ALA A 657 -17.83 7.26 22.22
CA ALA A 657 -17.13 7.45 23.48
C ALA A 657 -15.81 6.67 23.49
N ARG A 658 -14.73 7.28 24.00
CA ARG A 658 -13.37 6.68 23.95
C ARG A 658 -13.22 5.41 24.78
N ASP A 659 -14.11 5.20 25.73
CA ASP A 659 -14.20 4.04 26.63
C ASP A 659 -15.20 2.97 26.14
N ASP A 660 -15.83 3.16 24.96
CA ASP A 660 -16.62 2.10 24.34
C ASP A 660 -15.70 0.93 23.97
N VAL A 661 -15.85 -0.19 24.69
CA VAL A 661 -14.98 -1.36 24.56
C VAL A 661 -15.10 -2.01 23.16
N TYR A 662 -16.31 -2.01 22.57
CA TYR A 662 -16.57 -2.60 21.26
C TYR A 662 -15.91 -1.77 20.15
N TRP A 663 -16.20 -0.47 20.12
CA TRP A 663 -15.62 0.43 19.13
C TRP A 663 -14.13 0.71 19.37
N GLY A 664 -13.66 0.58 20.60
CA GLY A 664 -12.23 0.53 20.92
C GLY A 664 -11.52 -0.66 20.27
N ALA A 665 -12.17 -1.83 20.21
CA ALA A 665 -11.65 -2.98 19.47
C ALA A 665 -11.68 -2.75 17.95
N VAL A 666 -12.78 -2.20 17.40
CA VAL A 666 -12.85 -1.81 15.98
C VAL A 666 -11.70 -0.84 15.63
N ASN A 667 -11.50 0.20 16.45
CA ASN A 667 -10.43 1.18 16.28
C ASN A 667 -9.04 0.49 16.15
N ARG A 668 -8.73 -0.45 17.04
CA ARG A 668 -7.46 -1.18 17.01
C ARG A 668 -7.31 -2.08 15.80
N THR A 669 -8.37 -2.74 15.36
CA THR A 669 -8.39 -3.51 14.10
C THR A 669 -7.94 -2.64 12.92
N PHE A 670 -8.43 -1.40 12.85
CA PHE A 670 -8.03 -0.45 11.80
C PHE A 670 -6.61 0.12 11.99
N TYR A 671 -6.13 0.30 13.23
CA TYR A 671 -4.72 0.61 13.48
C TYR A 671 -3.79 -0.49 12.99
N GLN A 672 -4.11 -1.76 13.28
CA GLN A 672 -3.33 -2.91 12.83
C GLN A 672 -3.30 -2.99 11.30
N LEU A 673 -4.45 -2.85 10.64
CA LEU A 673 -4.52 -2.82 9.17
C LEU A 673 -3.68 -1.68 8.58
N SER A 674 -3.69 -0.53 9.24
CA SER A 674 -2.94 0.64 8.78
C SER A 674 -1.44 0.45 8.93
N GLY A 675 -0.99 -0.17 10.03
CA GLY A 675 0.42 -0.55 10.21
C GLY A 675 0.88 -1.52 9.14
N LEU A 676 0.06 -2.53 8.85
CA LEU A 676 0.30 -3.54 7.81
C LEU A 676 0.45 -2.90 6.42
N ILE A 677 -0.50 -2.03 6.04
CA ILE A 677 -0.46 -1.29 4.77
C ILE A 677 0.75 -0.38 4.70
N ASP A 678 1.04 0.37 5.78
CA ASP A 678 2.16 1.30 5.78
C ASP A 678 3.51 0.59 5.64
N ALA A 679 3.71 -0.56 6.29
CA ALA A 679 4.92 -1.34 6.14
C ALA A 679 5.04 -1.94 4.73
N TYR A 680 3.96 -2.52 4.19
CA TYR A 680 3.94 -3.05 2.82
C TYR A 680 4.25 -1.98 1.76
N GLU A 681 3.72 -0.77 1.93
CA GLU A 681 3.97 0.36 1.03
C GLU A 681 5.29 1.09 1.32
N ASN A 682 6.13 0.55 2.22
CA ASN A 682 7.39 1.13 2.66
C ASN A 682 7.26 2.58 3.14
N ARG A 683 6.17 2.88 3.85
CA ARG A 683 5.90 4.18 4.47
C ARG A 683 6.56 4.23 5.86
N PRO A 684 6.97 5.42 6.32
CA PRO A 684 7.54 5.57 7.66
C PRO A 684 6.58 5.12 8.75
N TYR A 685 7.10 4.48 9.80
CA TYR A 685 6.33 4.13 10.99
C TYR A 685 5.68 5.38 11.60
N SER A 686 4.35 5.46 11.53
CA SER A 686 3.59 6.62 12.00
C SER A 686 2.18 6.16 12.41
N PRO A 687 2.00 5.78 13.69
CA PRO A 687 0.74 5.22 14.18
C PRO A 687 -0.46 6.11 13.89
N ARG A 688 -1.29 5.69 12.94
CA ARG A 688 -2.54 6.35 12.52
C ARG A 688 -3.41 5.35 11.79
N ILE A 689 -4.68 5.68 11.62
CA ILE A 689 -5.58 4.93 10.74
C ILE A 689 -5.54 5.53 9.33
N THR A 690 -5.34 4.68 8.32
CA THR A 690 -5.65 4.97 6.93
C THR A 690 -6.97 4.29 6.55
N TYR A 691 -7.83 5.02 5.85
CA TYR A 691 -9.10 4.53 5.31
C TYR A 691 -9.02 4.33 3.79
N GLU A 692 -7.81 4.16 3.26
CA GLU A 692 -7.59 3.96 1.83
C GLU A 692 -8.16 2.60 1.37
N ILE A 693 -8.77 2.59 0.18
CA ILE A 693 -9.18 1.33 -0.46
C ILE A 693 -7.94 0.64 -1.06
N HIS A 694 -7.18 -0.02 -0.18
CA HIS A 694 -5.95 -0.75 -0.49
C HIS A 694 -6.25 -2.19 -0.91
N GLU A 695 -5.36 -2.82 -1.70
CA GLU A 695 -5.47 -4.25 -2.03
C GLU A 695 -5.49 -5.15 -0.78
N ILE A 696 -4.72 -4.81 0.25
CA ILE A 696 -4.75 -5.48 1.56
C ILE A 696 -6.09 -5.33 2.27
N LEU A 697 -6.75 -4.17 2.16
CA LEU A 697 -8.12 -4.04 2.65
C LEU A 697 -9.04 -4.97 1.86
N LEU A 698 -8.94 -4.99 0.52
CA LEU A 698 -9.77 -5.86 -0.32
C LEU A 698 -9.58 -7.35 0.04
N MET A 699 -8.36 -7.78 0.37
CA MET A 699 -8.10 -9.14 0.84
C MET A 699 -8.83 -9.47 2.15
N ASN A 700 -8.85 -8.54 3.11
CA ASN A 700 -9.59 -8.74 4.37
C ASN A 700 -11.11 -8.80 4.13
N TRP A 701 -11.61 -8.13 3.08
CA TRP A 701 -13.00 -8.24 2.60
C TRP A 701 -13.27 -9.49 1.72
N GLY A 702 -12.28 -10.36 1.49
CA GLY A 702 -12.37 -11.45 0.52
C GLY A 702 -13.61 -12.34 0.69
N GLY A 703 -13.92 -12.76 1.93
CA GLY A 703 -15.15 -13.54 2.18
C GLY A 703 -16.43 -12.70 2.11
N ASP A 704 -16.38 -11.42 2.50
CA ASP A 704 -17.51 -10.50 2.34
C ASP A 704 -17.86 -10.26 0.85
N PHE A 705 -16.86 -10.37 -0.04
CA PHE A 705 -17.08 -10.25 -1.47
C PHE A 705 -17.97 -11.35 -2.05
N TYR A 706 -17.95 -12.56 -1.51
CA TYR A 706 -18.83 -13.64 -1.96
C TYR A 706 -20.32 -13.21 -2.03
N ASP A 707 -20.76 -12.46 -1.03
CA ASP A 707 -22.11 -11.90 -0.96
C ASP A 707 -22.24 -10.55 -1.69
N LEU A 708 -21.22 -9.70 -1.61
CA LEU A 708 -21.26 -8.39 -2.27
C LEU A 708 -21.27 -8.50 -3.80
N GLU A 709 -20.67 -9.54 -4.37
CA GLU A 709 -20.77 -9.86 -5.78
C GLU A 709 -22.24 -10.02 -6.21
N LYS A 710 -23.05 -10.74 -5.43
CA LYS A 710 -24.49 -10.91 -5.67
C LYS A 710 -25.25 -9.61 -5.42
N LYS A 711 -25.00 -8.93 -4.28
CA LYS A 711 -25.63 -7.64 -3.93
C LYS A 711 -25.43 -6.57 -5.00
N LEU A 712 -24.20 -6.46 -5.50
CA LEU A 712 -23.80 -5.40 -6.42
C LEU A 712 -23.86 -5.88 -7.88
N ASN A 713 -24.49 -7.03 -8.14
CA ASN A 713 -24.72 -7.59 -9.45
C ASN A 713 -23.44 -7.67 -10.29
N LYS A 714 -22.46 -8.46 -9.82
CA LYS A 714 -21.24 -8.78 -10.58
C LYS A 714 -21.62 -9.71 -11.73
N THR A 715 -21.91 -9.13 -12.89
CA THR A 715 -22.21 -9.88 -14.12
C THR A 715 -20.92 -10.16 -14.89
N ARG A 716 -20.62 -11.43 -15.17
CA ARG A 716 -19.72 -11.87 -16.24
C ARG A 716 -20.59 -12.57 -17.29
N ASP A 717 -20.42 -12.23 -18.56
CA ASP A 717 -21.13 -12.85 -19.68
C ASP A 717 -20.30 -14.09 -20.11
N PRO A 718 -20.72 -15.35 -19.87
CA PRO A 718 -21.84 -15.87 -19.06
C PRO A 718 -21.40 -16.32 -17.64
N ALA A 719 -22.30 -16.22 -16.65
CA ALA A 719 -22.04 -16.55 -15.25
C ALA A 719 -22.51 -17.97 -14.92
N ILE A 720 -21.55 -18.87 -14.69
CA ILE A 720 -21.80 -20.16 -14.05
C ILE A 720 -21.41 -19.99 -12.57
N ASP A 721 -22.40 -19.81 -11.70
CA ASP A 721 -22.22 -19.80 -10.23
C ASP A 721 -21.73 -21.20 -9.81
N GLN A 722 -20.40 -21.35 -9.67
CA GLN A 722 -19.74 -22.59 -9.25
C GLN A 722 -19.96 -22.77 -7.74
N THR A 723 -21.17 -23.22 -7.40
CA THR A 723 -21.67 -23.47 -6.03
C THR A 723 -21.00 -24.68 -5.35
N GLY A 724 -19.66 -24.69 -5.31
CA GLY A 724 -18.89 -25.57 -4.43
C GLY A 724 -19.07 -25.14 -2.97
N GLY A 725 -19.00 -26.09 -2.03
CA GLY A 725 -19.14 -25.79 -0.59
C GLY A 725 -17.82 -25.34 0.01
N HIS A 726 -17.78 -24.20 0.72
CA HIS A 726 -16.51 -23.59 1.12
C HIS A 726 -15.76 -24.26 2.27
N CYS A 727 -16.38 -25.05 3.15
CA CYS A 727 -15.67 -25.56 4.34
C CYS A 727 -16.36 -26.81 4.92
N SER A 728 -15.60 -27.67 5.60
CA SER A 728 -16.13 -28.70 6.49
C SER A 728 -15.64 -28.43 7.91
N GLY A 729 -16.56 -28.32 8.86
CA GLY A 729 -16.30 -28.12 10.28
C GLY A 729 -16.82 -29.28 11.12
N PHE A 730 -16.17 -29.56 12.24
CA PHE A 730 -16.49 -30.73 13.05
C PHE A 730 -16.12 -30.49 14.52
N VAL A 731 -17.06 -30.80 15.43
CA VAL A 731 -16.83 -30.86 16.88
C VAL A 731 -17.14 -32.28 17.34
N LYS A 732 -16.29 -32.86 18.20
CA LYS A 732 -16.42 -34.26 18.63
C LYS A 732 -15.99 -34.44 20.08
N ILE A 733 -16.83 -35.09 20.86
CA ILE A 733 -16.48 -35.62 22.18
C ILE A 733 -16.00 -37.06 22.01
N ALA A 734 -14.79 -37.34 22.47
CA ALA A 734 -14.20 -38.68 22.42
C ALA A 734 -15.01 -39.68 23.29
N PRO A 735 -14.89 -41.00 23.05
CA PRO A 735 -15.49 -42.01 23.93
C PRO A 735 -15.15 -41.76 25.41
N ASN A 736 -16.10 -42.05 26.30
CA ASN A 736 -15.98 -41.81 27.74
C ASN A 736 -15.68 -40.34 28.14
N ASN A 737 -15.99 -39.39 27.26
CA ASN A 737 -15.67 -37.97 27.41
C ASN A 737 -14.17 -37.73 27.65
N ALA A 738 -13.31 -38.59 27.10
CA ALA A 738 -11.87 -38.54 27.34
C ALA A 738 -11.21 -37.27 26.78
N ASP A 739 -11.81 -36.69 25.74
CA ASP A 739 -11.33 -35.46 25.11
C ASP A 739 -12.47 -34.75 24.35
N LEU A 740 -12.24 -33.49 23.98
CA LEU A 740 -13.10 -32.67 23.13
C LEU A 740 -12.26 -32.15 21.98
N PHE A 741 -12.71 -32.38 20.76
CA PHE A 741 -12.06 -31.99 19.52
C PHE A 741 -12.88 -30.92 18.80
N ILE A 742 -12.17 -30.00 18.15
CA ILE A 742 -12.72 -29.08 17.16
C ILE A 742 -11.77 -29.02 15.97
N SER A 743 -12.33 -29.09 14.77
CA SER A 743 -11.57 -29.11 13.53
C SER A 743 -12.32 -28.42 12.39
N GLN A 744 -11.56 -27.88 11.46
CA GLN A 744 -12.06 -27.32 10.22
C GLN A 744 -11.09 -27.64 9.08
N VAL A 745 -11.68 -27.82 7.90
CA VAL A 745 -11.01 -27.93 6.60
C VAL A 745 -11.54 -26.82 5.71
N THR A 746 -10.65 -25.93 5.27
CA THR A 746 -11.00 -24.84 4.36
C THR A 746 -11.04 -25.35 2.95
N MET A 747 -12.04 -24.92 2.18
CA MET A 747 -12.15 -25.13 0.76
C MET A 747 -12.29 -23.79 0.02
N SER A 748 -11.46 -23.62 -1.00
CA SER A 748 -11.45 -22.42 -1.83
C SER A 748 -10.75 -22.73 -3.14
N GLY A 749 -10.57 -21.72 -4.00
CA GLY A 749 -9.70 -21.85 -5.16
C GLY A 749 -8.25 -22.09 -4.74
N PHE A 750 -7.56 -22.98 -5.46
CA PHE A 750 -6.20 -23.41 -5.13
C PHE A 750 -5.18 -22.26 -5.14
N GLN A 751 -5.45 -21.15 -5.84
CA GLN A 751 -4.60 -19.95 -5.85
C GLN A 751 -4.41 -19.31 -4.47
N ASN A 752 -5.29 -19.63 -3.51
CA ASN A 752 -5.21 -19.13 -2.14
C ASN A 752 -4.24 -19.93 -1.24
N MET A 753 -3.55 -20.97 -1.74
CA MET A 753 -2.67 -21.84 -0.93
C MET A 753 -1.34 -21.22 -0.44
N LEU A 754 -1.20 -19.89 -0.46
CA LEU A 754 -0.14 -19.22 0.30
C LEU A 754 -0.64 -18.98 1.73
N ARG A 755 -0.19 -19.80 2.66
CA ARG A 755 -0.80 -19.91 4.00
C ARG A 755 0.14 -19.47 5.11
N VAL A 756 -0.42 -18.82 6.13
CA VAL A 756 0.31 -18.35 7.31
C VAL A 756 -0.40 -18.78 8.58
N LEU A 757 0.27 -19.53 9.45
CA LEU A 757 -0.15 -19.75 10.82
C LEU A 757 0.28 -18.56 11.66
N LYS A 758 -0.67 -17.93 12.34
CA LYS A 758 -0.46 -16.69 13.08
C LYS A 758 -0.65 -16.90 14.57
N LEU A 759 0.18 -16.22 15.37
CA LEU A 759 -0.07 -15.95 16.78
C LEU A 759 0.08 -14.46 17.02
N TYR A 760 -1.01 -13.78 17.36
CA TYR A 760 -0.94 -12.43 17.91
C TYR A 760 -1.08 -12.51 19.41
N LYS A 761 -0.18 -11.84 20.15
CA LYS A 761 -0.22 -11.70 21.61
C LYS A 761 -0.13 -10.24 21.97
N PHE A 762 -1.28 -9.62 22.20
CA PHE A 762 -1.34 -8.22 22.58
C PHE A 762 -1.23 -8.04 24.09
N ALA A 763 -0.50 -7.02 24.53
CA ALA A 763 -0.45 -6.57 25.91
C ALA A 763 -1.62 -5.61 26.25
N TYR A 764 -2.81 -5.94 25.74
CA TYR A 764 -4.03 -5.25 26.13
C TYR A 764 -4.43 -5.63 27.56
N GLU A 765 -5.24 -4.78 28.19
CA GLU A 765 -5.78 -5.05 29.52
C GLU A 765 -6.67 -6.30 29.49
N ARG A 766 -6.18 -7.40 30.08
CA ARG A 766 -6.80 -8.73 30.01
C ARG A 766 -8.22 -8.78 30.57
N GLU A 767 -8.53 -7.89 31.51
CA GLU A 767 -9.87 -7.76 32.06
C GLU A 767 -10.88 -7.42 30.96
N PHE A 768 -10.57 -6.48 30.06
CA PHE A 768 -11.47 -6.06 28.98
C PHE A 768 -11.29 -6.87 27.68
N TYR A 769 -10.12 -7.48 27.51
CA TYR A 769 -9.73 -8.20 26.30
C TYR A 769 -9.27 -9.62 26.66
N PRO A 770 -10.17 -10.52 27.08
CA PRO A 770 -9.82 -11.87 27.51
C PRO A 770 -9.18 -12.70 26.38
N GLY A 771 -9.50 -12.39 25.11
CA GLY A 771 -8.85 -12.95 23.92
C GLY A 771 -7.61 -12.20 23.44
N TYR A 772 -6.83 -11.62 24.37
CA TYR A 772 -5.64 -10.82 24.05
C TYR A 772 -4.56 -11.59 23.27
N ALA A 773 -4.52 -12.91 23.37
CA ALA A 773 -3.75 -13.73 22.44
C ALA A 773 -4.65 -14.67 21.64
N THR A 774 -4.39 -14.76 20.34
CA THR A 774 -5.14 -15.57 19.39
C THR A 774 -4.16 -16.28 18.46
N THR A 775 -4.29 -17.60 18.34
CA THR A 775 -3.67 -18.34 17.24
C THR A 775 -4.70 -18.70 16.18
N MET A 776 -4.30 -18.75 14.91
CA MET A 776 -5.20 -19.04 13.80
C MET A 776 -4.45 -19.50 12.55
N ALA A 777 -5.16 -20.23 11.69
CA ALA A 777 -4.76 -20.40 10.30
C ALA A 777 -5.25 -19.21 9.47
N SER A 778 -4.37 -18.63 8.66
CA SER A 778 -4.65 -17.39 7.92
C SER A 778 -3.80 -17.35 6.64
N TYR A 779 -3.71 -16.16 6.06
CA TYR A 779 -3.03 -15.85 4.81
C TYR A 779 -2.15 -14.61 5.02
N PRO A 780 -1.15 -14.36 4.17
CA PRO A 780 -0.36 -13.15 4.24
C PRO A 780 -1.27 -11.90 4.21
N GLY A 781 -1.13 -11.01 5.20
CA GLY A 781 -1.86 -9.73 5.25
C GLY A 781 -3.35 -9.78 5.64
N LEU A 782 -3.92 -10.96 5.89
CA LEU A 782 -5.25 -11.09 6.50
C LEU A 782 -5.15 -11.01 8.03
N LEU A 783 -5.81 -10.05 8.66
CA LEU A 783 -5.71 -9.86 10.13
C LEU A 783 -6.56 -10.84 10.95
N TYR A 784 -7.38 -11.63 10.26
CA TYR A 784 -8.22 -12.67 10.82
C TYR A 784 -7.99 -13.99 10.07
N SER A 785 -8.65 -15.04 10.51
CA SER A 785 -8.72 -16.28 9.75
C SER A 785 -9.83 -16.12 8.72
N SER A 786 -9.61 -16.23 7.42
CA SER A 786 -10.75 -16.34 6.47
C SER A 786 -11.08 -17.80 6.15
N ASP A 787 -10.70 -18.70 7.06
CA ASP A 787 -10.98 -20.12 6.96
C ASP A 787 -12.38 -20.44 7.50
N ASP A 788 -12.87 -19.93 8.64
CA ASP A 788 -12.18 -19.47 9.86
C ASP A 788 -11.78 -20.64 10.78
N PHE A 789 -10.60 -20.56 11.41
CA PHE A 789 -10.17 -21.39 12.55
C PHE A 789 -9.31 -20.53 13.50
N ALA A 790 -9.80 -20.27 14.71
CA ALA A 790 -9.11 -19.45 15.71
C ALA A 790 -9.25 -20.00 17.13
N LEU A 791 -8.17 -19.92 17.91
CA LEU A 791 -8.12 -20.28 19.32
C LEU A 791 -7.68 -19.06 20.14
N MET A 792 -8.39 -18.75 21.22
CA MET A 792 -8.14 -17.55 22.03
C MET A 792 -7.81 -17.88 23.49
N THR A 793 -7.05 -16.99 24.14
CA THR A 793 -6.73 -17.07 25.59
C THR A 793 -7.95 -17.06 26.51
N SER A 794 -9.12 -16.66 26.01
CA SER A 794 -10.38 -16.79 26.73
C SER A 794 -10.83 -18.25 26.91
N GLY A 795 -10.15 -19.22 26.30
CA GLY A 795 -10.54 -20.63 26.30
C GLY A 795 -11.56 -20.99 25.21
N LEU A 796 -11.81 -20.05 24.30
CA LEU A 796 -12.73 -20.22 23.17
C LEU A 796 -11.98 -20.69 21.91
N ALA A 797 -12.56 -21.68 21.24
CA ALA A 797 -12.19 -22.08 19.90
C ALA A 797 -13.35 -21.81 18.94
N VAL A 798 -13.05 -21.23 17.79
CA VAL A 798 -14.05 -20.76 16.83
C VAL A 798 -13.71 -21.30 15.45
N ILE A 799 -14.72 -21.89 14.80
CA ILE A 799 -14.68 -22.25 13.38
C ILE A 799 -15.94 -21.73 12.68
N GLU A 800 -15.89 -21.68 11.35
CA GLU A 800 -17.08 -21.44 10.55
C GLU A 800 -17.14 -22.28 9.28
N THR A 801 -18.35 -22.44 8.74
CA THR A 801 -18.54 -22.82 7.34
C THR A 801 -19.52 -21.88 6.64
N THR A 802 -19.13 -21.39 5.46
CA THR A 802 -19.91 -20.41 4.69
C THR A 802 -21.25 -20.99 4.25
N ILE A 803 -22.31 -20.22 4.42
CA ILE A 803 -23.67 -20.55 3.96
C ILE A 803 -24.02 -19.70 2.75
N SER A 804 -24.40 -20.33 1.65
CA SER A 804 -24.86 -19.62 0.45
C SER A 804 -26.20 -18.92 0.66
N VAL A 805 -26.37 -17.74 0.07
CA VAL A 805 -27.66 -17.04 0.01
C VAL A 805 -28.29 -17.27 -1.37
N PHE A 806 -29.29 -18.16 -1.44
CA PHE A 806 -30.04 -18.41 -2.68
C PHE A 806 -31.18 -17.41 -2.89
N ASN A 807 -31.79 -16.93 -1.81
CA ASN A 807 -32.77 -15.85 -1.84
C ASN A 807 -32.07 -14.49 -1.92
N THR A 808 -31.71 -14.07 -3.13
CA THR A 808 -30.96 -12.82 -3.37
C THR A 808 -31.71 -11.55 -2.96
N SER A 809 -33.04 -11.60 -2.77
CA SER A 809 -33.82 -10.46 -2.26
C SER A 809 -33.40 -10.02 -0.86
N LEU A 810 -32.82 -10.93 -0.05
CA LEU A 810 -32.29 -10.63 1.28
C LEU A 810 -31.21 -9.56 1.26
N PHE A 811 -30.42 -9.49 0.19
CA PHE A 811 -29.36 -8.48 0.04
C PHE A 811 -29.88 -7.04 0.03
N ASN A 812 -31.18 -6.79 -0.11
CA ASN A 812 -31.76 -5.46 0.15
C ASN A 812 -31.48 -4.94 1.57
N GLN A 813 -31.20 -5.84 2.52
CA GLN A 813 -30.84 -5.51 3.90
C GLN A 813 -29.34 -5.24 4.09
N THR A 814 -28.49 -5.60 3.14
CA THR A 814 -27.04 -5.31 3.13
C THR A 814 -26.79 -3.87 2.70
N LYS A 815 -26.16 -3.09 3.57
CA LYS A 815 -25.95 -1.63 3.48
C LYS A 815 -24.51 -1.28 3.85
N ALA A 816 -23.95 -0.27 3.18
CA ALA A 816 -22.61 0.22 3.50
C ALA A 816 -22.56 0.97 4.84
N VAL A 817 -23.63 1.70 5.17
CA VAL A 817 -23.74 2.53 6.38
C VAL A 817 -24.51 1.79 7.47
N GLY A 818 -24.00 1.81 8.70
CA GLY A 818 -24.65 1.17 9.84
C GLY A 818 -24.26 -0.29 10.07
N GLN A 819 -23.36 -0.85 9.26
CA GLN A 819 -22.99 -2.26 9.29
C GLN A 819 -21.46 -2.43 9.24
N LEU A 820 -20.94 -3.46 9.92
CA LEU A 820 -19.53 -3.80 9.93
C LEU A 820 -19.30 -5.11 9.17
N PRO A 821 -18.29 -5.18 8.28
CA PRO A 821 -17.99 -6.42 7.56
C PRO A 821 -17.58 -7.54 8.52
N THR A 822 -17.73 -8.79 8.08
CA THR A 822 -17.54 -9.98 8.93
C THR A 822 -16.14 -10.04 9.52
N TRP A 823 -15.10 -9.74 8.75
CA TRP A 823 -13.73 -9.82 9.24
C TRP A 823 -13.46 -8.91 10.46
N VAL A 824 -14.08 -7.72 10.51
CA VAL A 824 -13.98 -6.83 11.68
C VAL A 824 -14.74 -7.42 12.86
N ARG A 825 -15.96 -7.90 12.63
CA ARG A 825 -16.81 -8.47 13.69
C ARG A 825 -16.20 -9.75 14.28
N ALA A 826 -15.55 -10.58 13.48
CA ALA A 826 -14.82 -11.76 13.92
C ALA A 826 -13.66 -11.38 14.85
N ILE A 827 -12.79 -10.44 14.44
CA ILE A 827 -11.67 -9.97 15.29
C ILE A 827 -12.19 -9.39 16.60
N VAL A 828 -13.20 -8.53 16.55
CA VAL A 828 -13.77 -7.89 17.74
C VAL A 828 -14.36 -8.93 18.70
N SER A 829 -15.08 -9.92 18.18
CA SER A 829 -15.66 -11.00 18.99
C SER A 829 -14.58 -11.88 19.62
N ASN A 830 -13.54 -12.23 18.86
CA ASN A 830 -12.40 -13.00 19.35
C ASN A 830 -11.65 -12.30 20.48
N GLN A 831 -11.49 -10.97 20.40
CA GLN A 831 -10.80 -10.20 21.45
C GLN A 831 -11.62 -10.04 22.73
N LEU A 832 -12.94 -9.88 22.61
CA LEU A 832 -13.81 -9.42 23.69
C LEU A 832 -14.54 -10.52 24.45
N ALA A 833 -14.87 -11.64 23.80
CA ALA A 833 -15.74 -12.65 24.39
C ALA A 833 -15.05 -13.45 25.49
N ARG A 834 -15.75 -13.62 26.62
CA ARG A 834 -15.33 -14.47 27.75
C ARG A 834 -15.88 -15.88 27.66
N ASP A 835 -17.05 -16.04 27.06
CA ASP A 835 -17.74 -17.31 26.86
C ASP A 835 -18.35 -17.39 25.45
N ALA A 836 -18.79 -18.59 25.05
CA ALA A 836 -19.33 -18.84 23.73
C ALA A 836 -20.61 -18.03 23.42
N ARG A 837 -21.46 -17.79 24.43
CA ARG A 837 -22.69 -16.99 24.27
C ARG A 837 -22.37 -15.52 24.03
N GLU A 838 -21.43 -14.98 24.79
CA GLU A 838 -20.97 -13.61 24.66
C GLU A 838 -20.36 -13.37 23.28
N TRP A 839 -19.57 -14.34 22.78
CA TRP A 839 -19.04 -14.29 21.41
C TRP A 839 -20.15 -14.09 20.39
N CYS A 840 -21.20 -14.92 20.43
CA CYS A 840 -22.36 -14.81 19.54
C CYS A 840 -23.07 -13.46 19.67
N LYS A 841 -23.24 -12.96 20.90
CA LYS A 841 -23.88 -11.67 21.17
C LYS A 841 -23.08 -10.49 20.62
N ILE A 842 -21.75 -10.52 20.76
CA ILE A 842 -20.85 -9.48 20.25
C ILE A 842 -20.83 -9.51 18.73
N TYR A 843 -20.66 -10.68 18.12
CA TYR A 843 -20.62 -10.88 16.67
C TYR A 843 -21.91 -10.41 15.99
N SER A 844 -23.06 -10.53 16.69
CA SER A 844 -24.37 -10.13 16.18
C SER A 844 -24.54 -8.63 15.97
N LYS A 845 -23.68 -7.79 16.58
CA LYS A 845 -23.77 -6.33 16.43
C LYS A 845 -23.36 -5.91 15.03
N TYR A 846 -24.09 -4.95 14.47
CA TYR A 846 -23.79 -4.36 13.15
C TYR A 846 -23.71 -5.39 12.01
N ASN A 847 -24.52 -6.45 12.05
CA ASN A 847 -24.60 -7.48 11.00
C ASN A 847 -24.65 -6.87 9.59
N SER A 848 -23.67 -7.22 8.75
CA SER A 848 -23.58 -6.79 7.36
C SER A 848 -24.39 -7.63 6.39
N GLY A 849 -24.72 -8.87 6.75
CA GLY A 849 -25.27 -9.82 5.77
C GLY A 849 -24.28 -10.18 4.67
N THR A 850 -22.99 -10.10 4.95
CA THR A 850 -21.90 -10.46 4.04
C THR A 850 -20.97 -11.44 4.72
N TYR A 851 -20.35 -12.32 3.96
CA TYR A 851 -19.70 -13.53 4.46
C TYR A 851 -20.64 -14.28 5.43
N ASN A 852 -21.78 -14.70 4.90
CA ASN A 852 -22.85 -15.34 5.68
C ASN A 852 -22.45 -16.75 6.08
N ASN A 853 -22.22 -17.00 7.38
CA ASN A 853 -21.60 -18.24 7.85
C ASN A 853 -22.41 -18.92 8.95
N GLN A 854 -22.19 -20.24 9.12
CA GLN A 854 -22.46 -20.95 10.37
C GLN A 854 -21.19 -20.93 11.23
N TRP A 855 -21.19 -20.14 12.28
CA TRP A 855 -20.14 -20.11 13.29
C TRP A 855 -20.40 -21.15 14.37
N VAL A 856 -19.39 -21.92 14.72
CA VAL A 856 -19.40 -22.86 15.84
C VAL A 856 -18.35 -22.40 16.85
N VAL A 857 -18.81 -22.07 18.06
CA VAL A 857 -17.99 -21.53 19.15
C VAL A 857 -17.99 -22.54 20.30
N VAL A 858 -16.81 -23.07 20.61
CA VAL A 858 -16.60 -24.04 21.68
C VAL A 858 -15.87 -23.40 22.85
N ASP A 859 -16.43 -23.49 24.05
CA ASP A 859 -15.83 -23.04 25.31
C ASP A 859 -15.17 -24.22 26.05
N TYR A 860 -13.86 -24.33 25.93
CA TYR A 860 -13.08 -25.39 26.58
C TYR A 860 -13.03 -25.24 28.10
N ASN A 861 -13.33 -24.06 28.67
CA ASN A 861 -13.37 -23.88 30.13
C ASN A 861 -14.54 -24.66 30.75
N LYS A 862 -15.53 -25.05 29.95
CA LYS A 862 -16.70 -25.82 30.39
C LYS A 862 -16.50 -27.32 30.22
N PHE A 863 -15.46 -27.77 29.54
CA PHE A 863 -15.19 -29.18 29.34
C PHE A 863 -14.11 -29.69 30.30
N THR A 864 -14.39 -30.78 31.01
CA THR A 864 -13.40 -31.49 31.85
C THR A 864 -13.28 -32.93 31.37
N PRO A 865 -12.09 -33.38 30.92
CA PRO A 865 -11.86 -34.75 30.49
C PRO A 865 -12.31 -35.79 31.52
N ASN A 866 -12.94 -36.87 31.05
CA ASN A 866 -13.43 -38.00 31.84
C ASN A 866 -14.51 -37.64 32.87
N LYS A 867 -15.16 -36.49 32.74
CA LYS A 867 -16.33 -36.07 33.53
C LYS A 867 -17.58 -36.06 32.68
N GLU A 868 -18.74 -36.00 33.34
CA GLU A 868 -20.00 -35.82 32.63
C GLU A 868 -19.99 -34.48 31.88
N VAL A 869 -20.51 -34.49 30.65
CA VAL A 869 -20.66 -33.29 29.81
C VAL A 869 -21.78 -32.43 30.43
N PRO A 870 -21.52 -31.15 30.76
CA PRO A 870 -22.54 -30.19 31.17
C PRO A 870 -23.72 -30.13 30.22
N ASP A 871 -24.90 -29.77 30.73
CA ASP A 871 -26.12 -29.67 29.91
C ASP A 871 -26.13 -28.44 28.97
N TYR A 872 -25.33 -27.41 29.29
CA TYR A 872 -25.28 -26.14 28.57
C TYR A 872 -23.88 -25.50 28.64
N GLY A 873 -23.61 -24.60 27.71
CA GLY A 873 -22.47 -23.67 27.73
C GLY A 873 -21.21 -24.13 26.99
N ILE A 874 -21.10 -25.39 26.56
CA ILE A 874 -19.90 -25.86 25.82
C ILE A 874 -19.89 -25.35 24.39
N MET A 875 -21.02 -25.43 23.67
CA MET A 875 -21.05 -25.13 22.25
C MET A 875 -22.23 -24.24 21.88
N TYR A 876 -21.92 -23.10 21.28
CA TYR A 876 -22.91 -22.25 20.63
C TYR A 876 -22.73 -22.30 19.12
N VAL A 877 -23.86 -22.33 18.41
CA VAL A 877 -23.89 -22.21 16.95
C VAL A 877 -24.63 -20.94 16.59
N LEU A 878 -24.03 -20.11 15.73
CA LEU A 878 -24.59 -18.86 15.22
C LEU A 878 -24.66 -18.93 13.69
N GLU A 879 -25.78 -18.54 13.13
CA GLU A 879 -25.97 -18.44 11.68
C GLU A 879 -26.37 -17.02 11.31
N GLN A 880 -25.71 -16.49 10.29
CA GLN A 880 -25.92 -15.15 9.78
C GLN A 880 -26.54 -15.19 8.39
N MET A 881 -27.52 -14.31 8.17
CA MET A 881 -28.05 -13.93 6.86
C MET A 881 -28.17 -12.40 6.78
N PRO A 882 -28.36 -11.81 5.58
CA PRO A 882 -28.71 -10.41 5.48
C PRO A 882 -29.97 -10.06 6.28
N GLY A 883 -29.79 -9.21 7.30
CA GLY A 883 -30.86 -8.73 8.17
C GLY A 883 -31.28 -9.67 9.31
N LYS A 884 -30.72 -10.89 9.40
CA LYS A 884 -31.09 -11.86 10.43
C LYS A 884 -29.87 -12.59 10.97
N ILE A 885 -29.79 -12.73 12.29
CA ILE A 885 -28.87 -13.64 12.96
C ILE A 885 -29.69 -14.50 13.92
N VAL A 886 -29.37 -15.79 13.96
CA VAL A 886 -29.92 -16.74 14.93
C VAL A 886 -28.74 -17.45 15.58
N TYR A 887 -28.74 -17.56 16.92
CA TYR A 887 -27.76 -18.38 17.62
C TYR A 887 -28.39 -19.08 18.82
N ALA A 888 -27.89 -20.26 19.13
CA ALA A 888 -28.38 -21.07 20.24
C ALA A 888 -27.26 -21.91 20.85
N ASP A 889 -27.47 -22.31 22.11
CA ASP A 889 -26.67 -23.32 22.77
C ASP A 889 -27.04 -24.71 22.23
N LEU A 890 -26.09 -25.39 21.62
CA LEU A 890 -26.24 -26.73 21.07
C LEU A 890 -25.42 -27.77 21.85
N THR A 891 -25.07 -27.49 23.11
CA THR A 891 -24.40 -28.44 24.00
C THR A 891 -25.20 -29.74 24.16
N TRP A 892 -26.54 -29.64 24.21
CA TRP A 892 -27.42 -30.81 24.25
C TRP A 892 -27.21 -31.74 23.04
N PHE A 893 -26.89 -31.19 21.86
CA PHE A 893 -26.66 -31.95 20.64
C PHE A 893 -25.37 -32.76 20.79
N LEU A 894 -24.30 -32.12 21.27
CA LEU A 894 -23.04 -32.81 21.58
C LEU A 894 -23.23 -33.89 22.65
N LYS A 895 -23.98 -33.62 23.71
CA LYS A 895 -24.25 -34.60 24.77
C LYS A 895 -25.03 -35.81 24.24
N LYS A 896 -25.96 -35.59 23.32
CA LYS A 896 -26.81 -36.66 22.75
C LYS A 896 -26.11 -37.48 21.67
N TYR A 897 -25.42 -36.83 20.74
CA TYR A 897 -24.87 -37.47 19.54
C TYR A 897 -23.36 -37.65 19.58
N SER A 898 -22.66 -37.05 20.57
CA SER A 898 -21.20 -36.99 20.71
C SER A 898 -20.47 -36.15 19.66
N TYR A 899 -21.13 -35.61 18.64
CA TYR A 899 -20.50 -34.77 17.61
C TYR A 899 -21.45 -33.69 17.09
N PHE A 900 -20.91 -32.69 16.40
CA PHE A 900 -21.65 -31.71 15.62
C PHE A 900 -20.93 -31.44 14.29
N PRO A 901 -21.57 -31.70 13.14
CA PRO A 901 -21.00 -31.43 11.83
C PRO A 901 -21.45 -30.07 11.27
N SER A 902 -20.55 -29.40 10.56
CA SER A 902 -20.80 -28.15 9.84
C SER A 902 -20.34 -28.30 8.39
N TYR A 903 -21.21 -28.05 7.42
CA TYR A 903 -20.95 -28.41 6.01
C TYR A 903 -21.68 -27.50 5.02
N ASN A 904 -21.66 -26.19 5.27
CA ASN A 904 -22.23 -25.15 4.40
C ASN A 904 -23.77 -25.13 4.26
N ILE A 905 -24.49 -25.95 5.03
CA ILE A 905 -25.97 -25.97 5.06
C ILE A 905 -26.44 -25.51 6.45
N PRO A 906 -27.33 -24.52 6.55
CA PRO A 906 -27.79 -24.03 7.84
C PRO A 906 -28.52 -25.11 8.64
N TYR A 907 -28.23 -25.17 9.93
CA TYR A 907 -28.86 -25.98 10.96
C TYR A 907 -30.18 -25.37 11.47
N PHE A 908 -30.29 -24.04 11.57
CA PHE A 908 -31.54 -23.45 12.03
C PHE A 908 -32.56 -23.42 10.91
N GLU A 909 -33.75 -23.97 11.17
CA GLU A 909 -34.83 -24.07 10.18
C GLU A 909 -35.24 -22.71 9.64
N GLU A 910 -35.33 -21.70 10.51
CA GLU A 910 -35.62 -20.32 10.10
C GLU A 910 -34.61 -19.83 9.05
N ILE A 911 -33.31 -20.05 9.29
CA ILE A 911 -32.24 -19.64 8.39
C ILE A 911 -32.30 -20.43 7.08
N ARG A 912 -32.52 -21.75 7.12
CA ARG A 912 -32.72 -22.57 5.90
C ARG A 912 -33.87 -22.06 5.04
N ASN A 913 -34.97 -21.67 5.67
CA ASN A 913 -36.16 -21.19 4.98
C ASN A 913 -35.87 -19.84 4.29
N ILE A 914 -35.36 -18.85 5.03
CA ILE A 914 -35.17 -17.50 4.47
C ILE A 914 -34.07 -17.46 3.41
N SER A 915 -33.01 -18.26 3.57
CA SER A 915 -31.85 -18.28 2.66
C SER A 915 -32.16 -19.00 1.34
N GLY A 916 -33.25 -19.76 1.26
CA GLY A 916 -33.71 -20.46 0.07
C GLY A 916 -33.19 -21.89 -0.09
N PHE A 917 -32.59 -22.48 0.94
CA PHE A 917 -32.09 -23.87 0.90
C PHE A 917 -33.20 -24.89 0.71
N VAL A 918 -34.38 -24.69 1.32
CA VAL A 918 -35.51 -25.62 1.15
C VAL A 918 -35.90 -25.74 -0.32
N GLY A 919 -36.07 -24.62 -1.02
CA GLY A 919 -36.38 -24.62 -2.44
C GLY A 919 -35.26 -25.18 -3.33
N GLN A 920 -34.00 -25.14 -2.89
CA GLN A 920 -32.91 -25.82 -3.61
C GLN A 920 -32.91 -27.33 -3.36
N ALA A 921 -33.20 -27.77 -2.13
CA ALA A 921 -33.34 -29.18 -1.81
C ALA A 921 -34.50 -29.82 -2.59
N ASP A 922 -35.62 -29.10 -2.78
CA ASP A 922 -36.74 -29.60 -3.60
C ASP A 922 -36.35 -29.79 -5.08
N LYS A 923 -35.40 -28.99 -5.59
CA LYS A 923 -34.95 -29.03 -7.00
C LYS A 923 -33.80 -29.99 -7.25
N LEU A 924 -32.80 -29.97 -6.38
CA LEU A 924 -31.50 -30.64 -6.56
C LEU A 924 -31.26 -31.75 -5.51
N GLY A 925 -32.24 -32.01 -4.65
CA GLY A 925 -32.24 -33.14 -3.74
C GLY A 925 -31.30 -33.00 -2.54
N ASP A 926 -30.80 -34.16 -2.10
CA ASP A 926 -30.08 -34.35 -0.83
C ASP A 926 -28.85 -33.45 -0.66
N TRP A 927 -28.23 -32.98 -1.75
CA TRP A 927 -27.02 -32.14 -1.68
C TRP A 927 -27.23 -30.85 -0.89
N PHE A 928 -28.43 -30.28 -0.94
CA PHE A 928 -28.79 -29.02 -0.26
C PHE A 928 -29.65 -29.24 0.99
N LYS A 929 -29.87 -30.50 1.39
CA LYS A 929 -30.69 -30.85 2.55
C LYS A 929 -29.81 -31.12 3.76
N TRP A 930 -30.08 -30.40 4.86
CA TRP A 930 -29.38 -30.61 6.12
C TRP A 930 -29.57 -32.06 6.58
N GLY A 931 -28.49 -32.73 6.98
CA GLY A 931 -28.51 -34.11 7.45
C GLY A 931 -28.61 -35.16 6.33
N SER A 932 -28.64 -34.77 5.06
CA SER A 932 -28.73 -35.72 3.93
C SER A 932 -27.68 -35.49 2.84
N SER A 933 -26.95 -34.37 2.86
CA SER A 933 -25.85 -34.13 1.94
C SER A 933 -24.75 -35.19 2.08
N PRO A 934 -23.91 -35.39 1.04
CA PRO A 934 -22.83 -36.38 1.11
C PRO A 934 -21.95 -36.24 2.36
N ARG A 935 -21.50 -35.02 2.66
CA ARG A 935 -20.69 -34.75 3.85
C ARG A 935 -21.43 -35.05 5.15
N ALA A 936 -22.74 -34.74 5.23
CA ALA A 936 -23.53 -35.08 6.40
C ALA A 936 -23.58 -36.59 6.63
N LYS A 937 -23.80 -37.38 5.56
CA LYS A 937 -23.83 -38.84 5.60
C LYS A 937 -22.47 -39.46 5.94
N ILE A 938 -21.38 -38.92 5.38
CA ILE A 938 -20.01 -39.36 5.73
C ILE A 938 -19.71 -39.06 7.20
N PHE A 939 -20.04 -37.85 7.69
CA PHE A 939 -19.86 -37.54 9.11
C PHE A 939 -20.69 -38.47 10.01
N ASP A 940 -21.97 -38.69 9.69
CA ASP A 940 -22.84 -39.60 10.46
C ASP A 940 -22.30 -41.04 10.50
N ARG A 941 -21.79 -41.55 9.37
CA ARG A 941 -21.20 -42.90 9.28
C ARG A 941 -19.89 -43.01 10.07
N ASP A 942 -18.99 -42.04 9.91
CA ASP A 942 -17.57 -42.22 10.26
C ASP A 942 -17.15 -41.47 11.54
N HIS A 943 -18.00 -40.61 12.13
CA HIS A 943 -17.61 -39.82 13.31
C HIS A 943 -17.21 -40.68 14.52
N HIS A 944 -17.69 -41.91 14.61
CA HIS A 944 -17.41 -42.83 15.71
C HIS A 944 -15.94 -43.29 15.75
N ASP A 945 -15.26 -43.29 14.60
CA ASP A 945 -13.85 -43.68 14.49
C ASP A 945 -12.91 -42.60 15.05
N VAL A 946 -13.42 -41.38 15.28
CA VAL A 946 -12.63 -40.28 15.83
C VAL A 946 -12.53 -40.39 17.35
N VAL A 947 -11.37 -40.84 17.81
CA VAL A 947 -11.03 -41.04 19.23
C VAL A 947 -9.83 -40.21 19.68
N ASP A 948 -9.04 -39.69 18.74
CA ASP A 948 -7.83 -38.91 18.97
C ASP A 948 -7.58 -37.93 17.80
N ILE A 949 -6.50 -37.15 17.87
CA ILE A 949 -6.13 -36.20 16.81
C ILE A 949 -5.74 -36.89 15.50
N ASP A 950 -5.19 -38.11 15.54
CA ASP A 950 -4.78 -38.85 14.33
C ASP A 950 -6.02 -39.30 13.53
N SER A 951 -6.97 -39.94 14.19
CA SER A 951 -8.26 -40.33 13.63
C SER A 951 -9.11 -39.12 13.21
N LEU A 952 -9.08 -38.01 13.96
CA LEU A 952 -9.68 -36.74 13.55
C LEU A 952 -9.06 -36.23 12.23
N THR A 953 -7.72 -36.24 12.14
CA THR A 953 -7.00 -35.82 10.93
C THR A 953 -7.41 -36.69 9.74
N LYS A 954 -7.50 -38.01 9.94
CA LYS A 954 -7.91 -38.96 8.91
C LYS A 954 -9.32 -38.67 8.38
N LEU A 955 -10.30 -38.48 9.27
CA LEU A 955 -11.68 -38.17 8.87
C LEU A 955 -11.76 -36.83 8.14
N MET A 956 -11.14 -35.79 8.69
CA MET A 956 -11.25 -34.45 8.11
C MET A 956 -10.55 -34.34 6.75
N ARG A 957 -9.51 -35.15 6.51
CA ARG A 957 -8.84 -35.26 5.20
C ARG A 957 -9.52 -36.25 4.25
N TYR A 958 -10.62 -36.88 4.65
CA TYR A 958 -11.22 -37.96 3.88
C TYR A 958 -11.81 -37.49 2.55
N ASN A 959 -11.39 -38.16 1.48
CA ASN A 959 -12.00 -38.12 0.17
C ASN A 959 -11.64 -39.41 -0.58
N ASP A 960 -12.62 -40.29 -0.80
CA ASP A 960 -12.47 -41.51 -1.59
C ASP A 960 -13.62 -41.60 -2.62
N TYR A 961 -13.83 -40.49 -3.33
CA TYR A 961 -15.07 -40.23 -4.07
C TYR A 961 -15.45 -41.28 -5.12
N THR A 962 -14.49 -42.02 -5.68
CA THR A 962 -14.75 -43.06 -6.68
C THR A 962 -15.29 -44.36 -6.08
N HIS A 963 -15.08 -44.58 -4.77
CA HIS A 963 -15.48 -45.81 -4.07
C HIS A 963 -16.55 -45.56 -3.00
N ASP A 964 -16.63 -44.34 -2.44
CA ASP A 964 -17.60 -44.00 -1.41
C ASP A 964 -19.03 -43.92 -1.99
N GLU A 965 -19.95 -44.65 -1.37
CA GLU A 965 -21.36 -44.68 -1.77
C GLU A 965 -22.04 -43.31 -1.71
N PHE A 966 -21.65 -42.44 -0.77
CA PHE A 966 -22.25 -41.11 -0.60
C PHE A 966 -21.69 -40.09 -1.59
N SER A 967 -20.57 -40.41 -2.26
CA SER A 967 -20.02 -39.55 -3.31
C SER A 967 -20.71 -39.74 -4.66
N ARG A 968 -21.64 -40.69 -4.76
CA ARG A 968 -22.42 -40.94 -5.97
C ARG A 968 -23.42 -39.82 -6.24
N CYS A 969 -23.53 -39.41 -7.49
CA CYS A 969 -24.52 -38.44 -7.97
C CYS A 969 -25.20 -38.92 -9.26
N LYS A 970 -26.29 -38.25 -9.68
CA LYS A 970 -26.88 -38.46 -11.01
C LYS A 970 -26.07 -37.72 -12.07
N CYS A 971 -24.80 -38.11 -12.17
CA CYS A 971 -23.75 -37.47 -12.93
C CYS A 971 -23.02 -38.51 -13.80
N SER A 972 -22.15 -38.06 -14.70
CA SER A 972 -21.27 -38.93 -15.50
C SER A 972 -19.86 -38.34 -15.47
N PRO A 973 -18.86 -39.03 -14.88
CA PRO A 973 -18.96 -40.32 -14.17
C PRO A 973 -19.89 -40.23 -12.95
N PRO A 974 -20.40 -41.37 -12.42
CA PRO A 974 -21.49 -41.39 -11.42
C PRO A 974 -21.04 -41.06 -9.99
N TYR A 975 -20.05 -40.19 -9.85
CA TYR A 975 -19.48 -39.72 -8.60
C TYR A 975 -18.89 -38.32 -8.76
N SER A 976 -18.78 -37.59 -7.64
CA SER A 976 -18.13 -36.28 -7.59
C SER A 976 -17.12 -36.18 -6.46
N ALA A 977 -15.93 -35.69 -6.79
CA ALA A 977 -14.85 -35.39 -5.86
C ALA A 977 -15.16 -34.21 -4.91
N GLU A 978 -16.24 -33.46 -5.16
CA GLU A 978 -16.76 -32.41 -4.27
C GLU A 978 -17.58 -32.97 -3.10
N ALA A 979 -17.95 -34.25 -3.15
CA ALA A 979 -18.76 -34.89 -2.13
C ALA A 979 -17.99 -35.30 -0.85
N GLY A 980 -16.65 -35.35 -0.91
CA GLY A 980 -15.81 -35.71 0.23
C GLY A 980 -15.79 -34.65 1.34
N ILE A 981 -15.40 -35.03 2.56
CA ILE A 981 -15.19 -34.07 3.66
C ILE A 981 -14.10 -33.06 3.28
N SER A 982 -13.09 -33.51 2.54
CA SER A 982 -12.03 -32.68 1.95
C SER A 982 -12.15 -32.69 0.42
N ALA A 983 -12.95 -31.78 -0.16
CA ALA A 983 -13.25 -31.73 -1.59
C ALA A 983 -12.01 -31.63 -2.51
N ARG A 984 -12.14 -32.16 -3.73
CA ARG A 984 -11.10 -32.20 -4.78
C ARG A 984 -11.69 -31.97 -6.18
N GLY A 985 -12.30 -30.81 -6.41
CA GLY A 985 -12.95 -30.46 -7.67
C GLY A 985 -12.06 -30.55 -8.91
N ASP A 986 -10.73 -30.45 -8.74
CA ASP A 986 -9.74 -30.66 -9.79
C ASP A 986 -9.67 -32.09 -10.34
N LEU A 987 -10.22 -33.08 -9.62
CA LEU A 987 -10.21 -34.49 -10.03
C LEU A 987 -11.47 -34.91 -10.78
N ASN A 988 -12.49 -34.06 -10.80
CA ASN A 988 -13.69 -34.31 -11.59
C ASN A 988 -13.36 -34.08 -13.08
N PRO A 989 -13.78 -34.93 -14.01
CA PRO A 989 -13.48 -34.71 -15.42
C PRO A 989 -14.18 -33.46 -15.96
N ALA A 990 -13.44 -32.64 -16.71
CA ALA A 990 -13.94 -31.42 -17.36
C ALA A 990 -15.11 -31.66 -18.33
N ASN A 991 -15.13 -32.82 -18.98
CA ASN A 991 -16.20 -33.25 -19.89
C ASN A 991 -17.31 -34.06 -19.18
N GLY A 992 -17.29 -34.13 -17.86
CA GLY A 992 -18.33 -34.80 -17.08
C GLY A 992 -19.65 -34.02 -17.07
N THR A 993 -20.75 -34.74 -16.84
CA THR A 993 -22.08 -34.15 -16.66
C THR A 993 -22.45 -34.19 -15.18
N TYR A 994 -22.85 -33.05 -14.61
CA TYR A 994 -23.16 -32.93 -13.18
C TYR A 994 -24.53 -32.27 -12.99
N GLU A 995 -25.16 -32.48 -11.83
CA GLU A 995 -26.51 -31.97 -11.54
C GLU A 995 -26.53 -30.44 -11.41
N PHE A 996 -25.40 -29.86 -10.99
CA PHE A 996 -25.17 -28.42 -10.97
C PHE A 996 -23.66 -28.12 -11.04
N PRO A 997 -23.26 -26.90 -11.43
CA PRO A 997 -21.85 -26.61 -11.74
C PRO A 997 -20.86 -26.82 -10.59
N GLY A 998 -21.26 -26.49 -9.36
CA GLY A 998 -20.43 -26.66 -8.18
C GLY A 998 -20.12 -28.11 -7.78
N GLN A 999 -20.80 -29.08 -8.40
CA GLN A 999 -20.54 -30.52 -8.21
C GLN A 999 -19.47 -31.04 -9.19
N GLY A 1000 -19.11 -30.27 -10.22
CA GLY A 1000 -18.32 -30.75 -11.35
C GLY A 1000 -16.82 -30.50 -11.25
N HIS A 1001 -16.17 -30.40 -12.40
CA HIS A 1001 -14.80 -29.92 -12.50
C HIS A 1001 -14.80 -28.44 -12.14
N VAL A 1002 -14.20 -28.06 -11.01
CA VAL A 1002 -14.10 -26.66 -10.55
C VAL A 1002 -12.74 -26.36 -9.91
N ASN A 1003 -12.28 -25.11 -10.00
CA ASN A 1003 -11.13 -24.62 -9.22
C ASN A 1003 -11.57 -24.41 -7.77
N HIS A 1004 -11.79 -25.51 -7.09
CA HIS A 1004 -12.28 -25.57 -5.73
C HIS A 1004 -11.82 -26.88 -5.09
N GLY A 1005 -11.44 -26.81 -3.83
CA GLY A 1005 -11.08 -27.98 -3.06
C GLY A 1005 -10.47 -27.60 -1.73
N ALA A 1006 -10.21 -28.61 -0.91
CA ALA A 1006 -9.61 -28.42 0.39
C ALA A 1006 -8.19 -27.85 0.26
N LEU A 1007 -7.89 -26.81 1.03
CA LEU A 1007 -6.58 -26.16 1.05
C LEU A 1007 -5.72 -26.61 2.24
N ASP A 1008 -6.32 -27.26 3.23
CA ASP A 1008 -5.66 -27.63 4.48
C ASP A 1008 -6.45 -28.65 5.33
N TYR A 1009 -5.97 -28.83 6.56
CA TYR A 1009 -6.69 -29.29 7.75
C TYR A 1009 -6.16 -28.53 8.97
N LYS A 1010 -7.03 -28.22 9.93
CA LYS A 1010 -6.67 -27.78 11.28
C LYS A 1010 -7.53 -28.49 12.33
N GLY A 1011 -6.93 -28.94 13.42
CA GLY A 1011 -7.64 -29.56 14.54
C GLY A 1011 -6.93 -29.37 15.87
N THR A 1012 -7.70 -29.14 16.94
CA THR A 1012 -7.19 -29.07 18.31
C THR A 1012 -8.02 -29.93 19.25
N ASN A 1013 -7.53 -30.10 20.47
CA ASN A 1013 -8.20 -30.79 21.55
C ASN A 1013 -8.08 -30.06 22.90
N SER A 1014 -8.65 -30.62 23.95
CA SER A 1014 -8.66 -30.00 25.28
C SER A 1014 -7.26 -29.78 25.88
N THR A 1015 -6.27 -30.57 25.48
CA THR A 1015 -4.89 -30.44 25.96
C THR A 1015 -4.14 -29.35 25.19
N MET A 1016 -4.17 -29.39 23.86
CA MET A 1016 -3.49 -28.43 22.99
C MET A 1016 -4.09 -27.02 23.12
N MET A 1017 -5.40 -26.90 23.36
CA MET A 1017 -6.08 -25.63 23.55
C MET A 1017 -5.49 -24.80 24.71
N LYS A 1018 -5.01 -25.45 25.79
CA LYS A 1018 -4.44 -24.76 26.96
C LYS A 1018 -3.22 -23.91 26.62
N THR A 1019 -2.51 -24.26 25.56
CA THR A 1019 -1.31 -23.57 25.07
C THR A 1019 -1.54 -22.93 23.71
N LEU A 1020 -2.80 -22.80 23.26
CA LEU A 1020 -3.17 -22.30 21.94
C LEU A 1020 -2.46 -23.06 20.81
N GLN A 1021 -2.40 -24.38 20.91
CA GLN A 1021 -1.81 -25.24 19.89
C GLN A 1021 -2.91 -25.94 19.08
N PHE A 1022 -2.59 -26.26 17.83
CA PHE A 1022 -3.40 -27.13 16.98
C PHE A 1022 -2.50 -27.87 16.01
N ARG A 1023 -2.96 -29.01 15.52
CA ARG A 1023 -2.33 -29.71 14.41
C ARG A 1023 -2.85 -29.13 13.10
N SER A 1024 -1.96 -28.94 12.14
CA SER A 1024 -2.34 -28.52 10.80
C SER A 1024 -1.59 -29.29 9.72
N GLN A 1025 -2.20 -29.34 8.53
CA GLN A 1025 -1.59 -29.89 7.32
C GLN A 1025 -1.98 -29.00 6.14
N GLY A 1026 -1.00 -28.49 5.40
CA GLY A 1026 -1.24 -27.62 4.25
C GLY A 1026 -1.41 -28.39 2.94
N GLY A 1027 -2.21 -27.84 2.03
CA GLY A 1027 -2.46 -28.37 0.69
C GLY A 1027 -3.62 -29.36 0.59
N PRO A 1028 -4.04 -29.74 -0.62
CA PRO A 1028 -5.19 -30.61 -0.84
C PRO A 1028 -4.96 -32.03 -0.34
N THR A 1029 -6.04 -32.74 -0.01
CA THR A 1029 -5.95 -34.13 0.47
C THR A 1029 -5.33 -35.05 -0.57
N TRP A 1030 -4.60 -36.06 -0.09
CA TRP A 1030 -3.89 -37.06 -0.87
C TRP A 1030 -3.81 -38.37 -0.08
N GLY A 1031 -3.60 -39.48 -0.79
CA GLY A 1031 -3.61 -40.84 -0.22
C GLY A 1031 -4.59 -41.71 -1.00
N SER A 1032 -5.86 -41.69 -0.60
CA SER A 1032 -6.98 -42.26 -1.37
C SER A 1032 -7.18 -41.58 -2.73
N VAL A 1033 -6.78 -40.31 -2.83
CA VAL A 1033 -6.73 -39.53 -4.07
C VAL A 1033 -5.30 -39.10 -4.40
N PRO A 1034 -4.95 -38.87 -5.68
CA PRO A 1034 -3.60 -38.47 -6.06
C PRO A 1034 -3.22 -37.09 -5.50
N PRO A 1035 -1.95 -36.85 -5.13
CA PRO A 1035 -1.49 -35.52 -4.72
C PRO A 1035 -1.73 -34.46 -5.79
N PHE A 1036 -2.25 -33.30 -5.39
CA PHE A 1036 -2.41 -32.14 -6.26
C PHE A 1036 -1.05 -31.66 -6.78
N ARG A 1037 -0.99 -31.30 -8.07
CA ARG A 1037 0.20 -30.70 -8.70
C ARG A 1037 -0.22 -29.58 -9.65
N TRP A 1038 0.30 -28.38 -9.42
CA TRP A 1038 0.10 -27.24 -10.32
C TRP A 1038 0.47 -27.52 -11.78
N SER A 1039 1.47 -28.36 -12.04
CA SER A 1039 1.88 -28.74 -13.41
C SER A 1039 0.80 -29.49 -14.20
N ASN A 1040 -0.16 -30.09 -13.50
CA ASN A 1040 -1.21 -30.91 -14.08
C ASN A 1040 -2.59 -30.23 -13.97
N PHE A 1041 -2.63 -29.02 -13.39
CA PHE A 1041 -3.86 -28.30 -13.13
C PHE A 1041 -4.34 -27.61 -14.42
N ASP A 1042 -5.52 -27.99 -14.87
CA ASP A 1042 -6.09 -27.66 -16.18
C ASP A 1042 -7.18 -26.56 -16.13
N PHE A 1043 -7.51 -26.06 -14.93
CA PHE A 1043 -8.08 -24.72 -14.77
C PHE A 1043 -7.01 -23.69 -15.10
N VAL A 1044 -6.71 -23.60 -16.38
CA VAL A 1044 -6.34 -22.33 -16.97
C VAL A 1044 -7.56 -21.46 -16.70
N MET A 1045 -7.45 -20.45 -15.81
CA MET A 1045 -8.38 -19.31 -15.86
C MET A 1045 -8.56 -19.03 -17.34
N GLU A 1046 -9.79 -19.05 -17.87
CA GLU A 1046 -10.06 -18.84 -19.28
C GLU A 1046 -9.21 -17.69 -19.83
N PHE A 1047 -8.06 -18.06 -20.35
CA PHE A 1047 -7.25 -17.33 -21.30
C PHE A 1047 -7.74 -17.76 -22.70
N SER A 1048 -9.00 -18.16 -22.82
CA SER A 1048 -9.73 -18.39 -24.07
C SER A 1048 -10.21 -17.10 -24.71
N ASP A 1049 -10.08 -15.94 -24.06
CA ASP A 1049 -9.94 -14.64 -24.75
C ASP A 1049 -8.48 -14.25 -25.01
N LEU A 1050 -7.49 -15.04 -24.56
CA LEU A 1050 -6.07 -14.78 -24.79
C LEU A 1050 -5.51 -15.49 -26.03
N LEU A 1051 -6.24 -16.32 -26.75
CA LEU A 1051 -5.82 -16.69 -28.12
C LEU A 1051 -6.27 -15.65 -29.17
N GLY A 1052 -7.17 -14.74 -28.80
CA GLY A 1052 -7.43 -13.47 -29.49
C GLY A 1052 -6.68 -12.26 -28.91
N ALA A 1053 -6.22 -12.34 -27.65
CA ALA A 1053 -5.55 -11.23 -26.94
C ALA A 1053 -4.08 -11.50 -26.51
N VAL A 1054 -3.45 -12.63 -26.85
CA VAL A 1054 -1.97 -12.80 -26.82
C VAL A 1054 -1.27 -11.91 -27.87
N CYS A 1055 -2.04 -11.27 -28.76
CA CYS A 1055 -1.55 -10.21 -29.64
C CYS A 1055 -1.67 -8.77 -29.08
N LEU A 1056 -2.12 -8.56 -27.82
CA LEU A 1056 -2.52 -7.21 -27.37
C LEU A 1056 -1.85 -6.61 -26.12
N VAL A 1057 -0.85 -7.24 -25.48
CA VAL A 1057 -0.14 -6.62 -24.33
C VAL A 1057 1.39 -6.55 -24.48
N PHE A 1058 1.95 -6.97 -25.61
CA PHE A 1058 3.38 -6.76 -25.90
C PHE A 1058 3.59 -5.83 -27.10
N TRP A 1059 4.23 -4.69 -26.80
CA TRP A 1059 4.74 -3.63 -27.67
C TRP A 1059 3.70 -2.61 -28.18
N LEU A 1060 3.92 -1.30 -28.03
CA LEU A 1060 4.97 -0.57 -28.75
C LEU A 1060 5.61 0.54 -27.88
N VAL A 1061 6.94 0.46 -27.85
CA VAL A 1061 7.93 1.54 -27.84
C VAL A 1061 7.49 2.89 -27.26
N LEU A 1062 7.96 3.08 -26.03
CA LEU A 1062 8.40 4.34 -25.43
C LEU A 1062 7.84 5.59 -26.10
N GLY A 1063 6.95 6.27 -25.37
CA GLY A 1063 6.86 7.72 -25.39
C GLY A 1063 8.15 8.30 -24.80
N PHE A 1064 9.20 8.14 -25.58
CA PHE A 1064 10.52 8.74 -25.63
C PHE A 1064 10.91 9.69 -24.50
N GLY A 1065 11.51 9.13 -23.45
CA GLY A 1065 12.17 9.88 -22.37
C GLY A 1065 12.35 9.17 -21.03
N ILE A 1066 12.03 7.87 -20.90
CA ILE A 1066 12.13 7.13 -19.62
C ILE A 1066 13.16 5.99 -19.72
N PHE A 1067 14.40 6.36 -20.03
CA PHE A 1067 15.53 5.92 -19.23
C PHE A 1067 15.92 7.15 -18.37
N PHE A 1068 16.77 7.02 -17.35
CA PHE A 1068 17.38 8.16 -16.62
C PHE A 1068 16.66 8.66 -15.35
N ARG A 1069 16.81 7.91 -14.25
CA ARG A 1069 17.01 8.52 -12.93
C ARG A 1069 18.52 8.63 -12.65
N GLY A 1070 19.12 9.78 -12.95
CA GLY A 1070 20.30 10.30 -12.24
C GLY A 1070 21.68 10.25 -12.91
N TRP A 1071 21.91 9.45 -13.95
CA TRP A 1071 23.23 9.31 -14.61
C TRP A 1071 23.03 9.01 -16.11
N PHE A 1072 23.66 9.77 -17.00
CA PHE A 1072 23.53 9.64 -18.46
C PHE A 1072 24.67 8.78 -19.01
N ALA A 1073 24.43 7.78 -19.85
CA ALA A 1073 25.44 7.21 -20.74
C ALA A 1073 25.05 7.60 -22.16
N LEU A 1074 25.87 8.42 -22.83
CA LEU A 1074 25.66 8.75 -24.24
C LEU A 1074 26.68 7.98 -25.07
N ARG A 1075 26.19 6.93 -25.70
CA ARG A 1075 26.94 6.00 -26.53
C ARG A 1075 26.77 6.43 -27.98
N GLN A 1076 27.64 7.35 -28.39
CA GLN A 1076 27.96 7.67 -29.79
C GLN A 1076 29.38 7.10 -30.06
N PRO A 1077 29.97 7.11 -31.28
CA PRO A 1077 31.17 6.31 -31.60
C PRO A 1077 32.46 6.62 -30.80
N LYS A 1078 32.38 7.44 -29.75
CA LYS A 1078 33.38 7.65 -28.70
C LYS A 1078 32.62 7.76 -27.37
N ALA A 1079 32.40 6.67 -26.65
CA ALA A 1079 31.47 6.64 -25.52
C ALA A 1079 31.85 7.58 -24.36
N ILE A 1080 30.86 8.33 -23.86
CA ILE A 1080 31.02 9.28 -22.75
C ILE A 1080 29.82 9.17 -21.77
N LEU A 1081 30.10 8.98 -20.47
CA LEU A 1081 29.11 8.93 -19.38
C LEU A 1081 29.00 10.33 -18.73
N TRP A 1082 27.81 10.85 -18.41
CA TRP A 1082 27.57 12.21 -17.89
C TRP A 1082 26.71 12.30 -16.61
N LYS A 1083 26.91 13.34 -15.79
CA LYS A 1083 26.07 13.75 -14.66
C LYS A 1083 25.66 15.22 -14.82
N PHE A 1084 24.40 15.59 -14.58
CA PHE A 1084 23.92 16.99 -14.71
C PHE A 1084 23.67 17.60 -13.34
N GLU A 1085 24.10 18.85 -13.11
CA GLU A 1085 24.03 19.52 -11.80
C GLU A 1085 23.48 20.96 -11.92
N LYS A 1086 22.78 21.42 -10.86
CA LYS A 1086 22.29 22.79 -10.70
C LYS A 1086 23.21 23.55 -9.75
N LYS A 1087 23.81 24.67 -10.18
CA LYS A 1087 24.62 25.51 -9.28
C LYS A 1087 23.72 26.40 -8.42
N ASN A 1088 23.72 26.17 -7.11
CA ASN A 1088 23.33 27.19 -6.12
C ASN A 1088 24.59 27.91 -5.66
N SER A 1089 24.60 29.24 -5.75
CA SER A 1089 25.67 30.10 -5.27
C SER A 1089 25.21 30.89 -4.05
N VAL A 1090 25.69 30.56 -2.85
CA VAL A 1090 25.95 31.40 -1.65
C VAL A 1090 26.69 30.43 -0.70
N GLY A 1091 27.87 30.66 -0.10
CA GLY A 1091 28.45 31.88 0.46
C GLY A 1091 28.39 31.78 2.00
N THR A 1092 29.46 32.24 2.67
CA THR A 1092 29.69 32.38 4.14
C THR A 1092 30.26 31.15 4.86
N SER A 1093 31.20 31.25 5.80
CA SER A 1093 31.71 32.40 6.56
C SER A 1093 33.17 32.20 6.96
N GLU A 1094 33.93 33.30 6.95
CA GLU A 1094 35.21 33.48 7.62
C GLU A 1094 35.13 33.07 9.10
N ARG A 1095 36.15 32.37 9.59
CA ARG A 1095 36.55 32.40 11.00
C ARG A 1095 38.03 32.74 11.08
N ILE A 1096 38.28 33.94 11.58
CA ILE A 1096 39.58 34.47 11.99
C ILE A 1096 40.02 33.67 13.22
N GLN A 1097 41.18 33.01 13.14
CA GLN A 1097 42.06 32.81 14.28
C GLN A 1097 43.52 33.01 13.82
N THR A 1098 44.14 34.01 14.44
CA THR A 1098 45.54 34.40 14.34
C THR A 1098 46.41 33.57 15.28
N GLU A 1099 47.54 33.09 14.76
CA GLU A 1099 48.83 32.73 15.39
C GLU A 1099 49.52 31.77 14.38
N GLY A 1100 50.76 31.85 13.94
CA GLY A 1100 51.95 32.60 14.32
C GLY A 1100 53.16 31.74 13.89
N ALA A 1101 53.82 32.13 12.79
CA ALA A 1101 55.18 31.78 12.34
C ALA A 1101 55.71 30.31 12.39
N VAL A 1102 56.27 29.83 11.27
CA VAL A 1102 57.73 29.75 10.99
C VAL A 1102 57.99 29.05 9.64
N LYS A 1103 58.94 29.64 8.91
CA LYS A 1103 59.83 29.21 7.80
C LYS A 1103 59.87 27.68 7.47
N SER A 1104 60.17 27.22 6.26
CA SER A 1104 61.27 27.62 5.37
C SER A 1104 61.18 26.83 4.05
N GLU A 1105 61.60 27.50 2.97
CA GLU A 1105 62.48 26.97 1.90
C GLU A 1105 62.02 25.75 1.06
N SER A 1106 62.42 25.61 -0.20
CA SER A 1106 62.99 26.46 -1.24
C SER A 1106 63.22 25.53 -2.44
N LYS A 1107 63.46 26.15 -3.59
CA LYS A 1107 64.14 25.59 -4.77
C LYS A 1107 63.31 24.64 -5.63
N LYS A 1108 63.41 24.64 -6.94
CA LYS A 1108 64.18 25.32 -8.01
C LYS A 1108 63.80 24.49 -9.24
N ASP A 1109 63.98 24.85 -10.50
CA ASP A 1109 64.41 26.02 -11.25
C ASP A 1109 64.04 25.60 -12.69
N GLU A 1110 63.69 26.59 -13.53
CA GLU A 1110 64.25 26.79 -14.88
C GLU A 1110 64.28 25.63 -15.89
N ARG A 1111 64.00 25.80 -17.18
CA ARG A 1111 64.04 26.94 -18.11
C ARG A 1111 63.37 26.41 -19.40
N ALA A 1112 62.50 27.18 -20.06
CA ALA A 1112 62.83 28.11 -21.16
C ALA A 1112 63.34 27.37 -22.42
N ASN A 1113 62.98 27.72 -23.65
CA ASN A 1113 62.39 28.96 -24.14
C ASN A 1113 62.02 28.79 -25.64
N GLU A 1114 61.12 29.64 -26.12
CA GLU A 1114 61.14 30.27 -27.46
C GLU A 1114 60.83 29.41 -28.71
N LYS A 1115 60.17 29.89 -29.78
CA LYS A 1115 59.79 31.24 -30.21
C LYS A 1115 58.80 31.12 -31.40
N LYS A 1116 57.95 32.16 -31.53
CA LYS A 1116 57.48 32.80 -32.80
C LYS A 1116 56.52 31.97 -33.68
N SER A 1117 55.54 32.55 -34.38
CA SER A 1117 55.09 33.94 -34.57
C SER A 1117 53.92 33.90 -35.57
N ASN A 1118 53.00 34.88 -35.45
CA ASN A 1118 52.19 35.48 -36.54
C ASN A 1118 51.20 34.54 -37.26
N GLY A 1119 50.03 34.98 -37.72
CA GLY A 1119 49.38 36.29 -37.82
C GLY A 1119 47.98 36.01 -38.36
N SER A 1120 47.00 36.84 -38.01
CA SER A 1120 46.39 37.79 -38.96
C SER A 1120 45.65 37.09 -40.11
N ASP A 1121 44.33 36.99 -40.09
CA ASP A 1121 43.39 38.06 -40.42
C ASP A 1121 42.63 37.71 -41.71
N LYS A 1122 41.33 38.02 -41.67
CA LYS A 1122 40.49 38.56 -42.75
C LYS A 1122 39.59 37.63 -43.56
N MET A 1123 38.31 38.05 -43.48
CA MET A 1123 37.37 38.27 -44.59
C MET A 1123 36.84 36.98 -45.23
N LYS A 1124 35.54 36.80 -45.42
CA LYS A 1124 34.56 37.76 -45.96
C LYS A 1124 33.21 37.04 -45.98
N LYS A 1125 32.15 37.87 -45.97
CA LYS A 1125 30.92 37.71 -46.77
C LYS A 1125 29.89 36.64 -46.37
N LYS A 1126 28.75 37.23 -45.99
CA LYS A 1126 27.45 37.19 -46.67
C LYS A 1126 26.50 36.05 -46.35
N GLU A 1127 25.29 36.56 -46.10
CA GLU A 1127 23.96 35.95 -46.05
C GLU A 1127 23.59 35.20 -44.78
#